data_AF-A0A937QIG8-F1
#
_entry.id   AF-A0A937QIG8-F1
#
_cell.length_a   1.000
_cell.length_b   1.000
_cell.length_c   1.000
_cell.angle_alpha   90.00
_cell.angle_beta   90.00
_cell.angle_gamma   90.00
#
_symmetry.space_group_name_H-M   'P 1'
#
loop_
_entity.id
_entity.type
_entity.pdbx_description
1 polymer ?
#
loop_
_entity_poly.entity_id
_entity_poly.type
_entity_poly.pdbx_seq_one_letter_code
_entity_poly.pdbx_strand_id
1 'polypeptide(L)'
;MRFRIVSILLCGLTLRTCLAARPAPAAELLVEAESFDNLGGWVVDQQFMDQMGSPFVMAHGLGTPIADATTDVLFPERGTYRVWVRTRDWVAQWKVPDSPGRFQVSVAGRTLTATFGTRNAEWHWQDGGTVNIEGRAVTLGLHDLTGFEGRCDAILFTKDLDFKPPNSDPAMTTWRRRLLGLPAGPIEAGQYDLVVVGGGIAGTCASINAARRGVKVALIQDRPVLGGNNSSEVRVWLGGETNYEPYPLIGDIVAELEPARRAHYGPTNTADLYEDQRRIDLVRAEKNITLFLNYRANRVETRDKEIAAVVAQHTKTGEKLRFAGRYFVDCTGDGCIGFLAGADHEMTLDGHMGRCNLWNVIDTGKPVSFPRCPWAIDLSDKPFPDKELNLGGWYWESGFYHDPIEKSEHIRDLNFRAMYGAWDALKNARGLYPNHKLNWAAYISGKRESRRLLGDVVLCKEDIVNNVEYPDRCVPATWSIDLHLPDPLYDKGFEGDEFISKAYYTHFDKPYWVPYRCLYSRNIRNLFMAGRDISVTHEALGAVRVMRTCGMMGEVVGLAASLCKKHNATPRGVYADHLETLKKLMLGEDAAKWFERAGRNLALEAEVSVSSNYDVSKYRSILHLQTTKNGELSRAGICLTPVGARL
;
A
#
# COMPACT_ATOMS: atom_id res chain seq x y z
N MET A 1 40.49 68.20 10.51
CA MET A 1 41.30 68.56 9.32
C MET A 1 40.64 67.89 8.11
N ARG A 2 40.05 68.66 7.20
CA ARG A 2 39.32 68.18 6.01
C ARG A 2 40.30 67.61 4.99
N PHE A 3 40.04 66.46 4.37
CA PHE A 3 40.48 66.20 2.99
C PHE A 3 39.48 65.34 2.22
N ARG A 4 39.18 65.83 1.00
CA ARG A 4 38.31 65.28 -0.04
C ARG A 4 39.05 64.16 -0.78
N ILE A 5 38.33 63.12 -1.18
CA ILE A 5 38.81 62.13 -2.16
C ILE A 5 38.08 62.38 -3.48
N VAL A 6 38.86 62.50 -4.54
CA VAL A 6 38.48 62.78 -5.92
C VAL A 6 38.13 61.46 -6.62
N SER A 7 37.01 61.45 -7.34
CA SER A 7 36.57 60.36 -8.22
C SER A 7 37.33 60.39 -9.54
N ILE A 8 37.78 59.22 -10.01
CA ILE A 8 38.31 59.01 -11.36
C ILE A 8 37.28 58.17 -12.14
N LEU A 9 36.78 58.72 -13.24
CA LEU A 9 35.99 58.02 -14.26
C LEU A 9 36.92 57.13 -15.11
N LEU A 10 36.53 55.87 -15.32
CA LEU A 10 37.01 55.07 -16.44
C LEU A 10 35.81 54.63 -17.29
N CYS A 11 35.81 55.06 -18.56
CA CYS A 11 34.86 54.66 -19.59
C CYS A 11 35.22 53.26 -20.09
N GLY A 12 34.31 52.29 -19.94
CA GLY A 12 34.41 50.95 -20.53
C GLY A 12 33.32 50.73 -21.57
N LEU A 13 33.73 50.52 -22.82
CA LEU A 13 32.90 50.15 -23.98
C LEU A 13 32.07 48.89 -23.69
N THR A 14 30.74 48.97 -23.76
CA THR A 14 29.86 47.79 -23.73
C THR A 14 29.62 47.25 -25.13
N LEU A 15 30.22 46.09 -25.43
CA LEU A 15 29.88 45.26 -26.59
C LEU A 15 28.46 44.70 -26.39
N ARG A 16 27.48 45.14 -27.20
CA ARG A 16 26.14 44.54 -27.22
C ARG A 16 26.20 43.21 -27.97
N THR A 17 26.34 42.12 -27.23
CA THR A 17 26.00 40.78 -27.73
C THR A 17 24.48 40.69 -27.84
N CYS A 18 23.95 40.62 -29.07
CA CYS A 18 22.57 40.23 -29.31
C CYS A 18 22.39 38.79 -28.81
N LEU A 19 21.83 38.62 -27.61
CA LEU A 19 21.22 37.35 -27.22
C LEU A 19 20.04 37.12 -28.18
N ALA A 20 20.15 36.10 -29.03
CA ALA A 20 18.99 35.56 -29.70
C ALA A 20 17.96 35.18 -28.62
N ALA A 21 16.79 35.82 -28.67
CA ALA A 21 15.67 35.47 -27.82
C ALA A 21 15.35 33.99 -28.04
N ARG A 22 15.48 33.17 -26.99
CA ARG A 22 14.89 31.84 -26.99
C ARG A 22 13.40 32.01 -27.33
N PRO A 23 12.85 31.23 -28.27
CA PRO A 23 11.41 31.26 -28.49
C PRO A 23 10.73 31.01 -27.14
N ALA A 24 9.78 31.86 -26.77
CA ALA A 24 8.92 31.59 -25.64
C ALA A 24 8.32 30.20 -25.86
N PRO A 25 8.36 29.27 -24.88
CA PRO A 25 7.71 27.99 -25.04
C PRO A 25 6.25 28.25 -25.46
N ALA A 26 5.76 27.47 -26.42
CA ALA A 26 4.36 27.51 -26.80
C ALA A 26 3.50 27.43 -25.53
N ALA A 27 2.38 28.14 -25.51
CA ALA A 27 1.51 28.14 -24.33
C ALA A 27 0.95 26.72 -24.12
N GLU A 28 1.49 26.03 -23.11
CA GLU A 28 1.19 24.65 -22.73
C GLU A 28 0.57 24.64 -21.33
N LEU A 29 -0.41 23.77 -21.11
CA LEU A 29 -0.98 23.46 -19.80
C LEU A 29 -1.05 21.95 -19.65
N LEU A 30 -0.32 21.39 -18.70
CA LEU A 30 -0.39 19.99 -18.30
C LEU A 30 -1.17 19.88 -16.99
N VAL A 31 -2.12 18.96 -16.95
CA VAL A 31 -2.92 18.66 -15.77
C VAL A 31 -2.78 17.16 -15.48
N GLU A 32 -2.18 16.83 -14.34
CA GLU A 32 -2.07 15.45 -13.85
C GLU A 32 -3.42 15.05 -13.23
N ALA A 33 -4.00 13.92 -13.64
CA ALA A 33 -5.37 13.60 -13.30
C ALA A 33 -5.55 13.29 -11.81
N GLU A 34 -4.52 12.76 -11.15
CA GLU A 34 -4.49 12.54 -9.70
C GLU A 34 -4.52 13.83 -8.88
N SER A 35 -4.24 14.98 -9.52
CA SER A 35 -4.24 16.30 -8.90
C SER A 35 -5.60 17.00 -8.95
N PHE A 36 -6.64 16.35 -9.50
CA PHE A 36 -7.99 16.92 -9.55
C PHE A 36 -8.50 17.24 -8.13
N ASP A 37 -9.10 18.43 -7.98
CA ASP A 37 -9.61 18.93 -6.69
C ASP A 37 -10.73 18.04 -6.14
N ASN A 38 -11.61 17.57 -7.02
CA ASN A 38 -12.68 16.65 -6.71
C ASN A 38 -12.57 15.42 -7.61
N LEU A 39 -12.35 14.25 -7.03
CA LEU A 39 -12.28 13.00 -7.78
C LEU A 39 -13.67 12.40 -8.10
N GLY A 40 -14.75 12.94 -7.53
CA GLY A 40 -16.07 12.34 -7.68
C GLY A 40 -16.07 10.91 -7.15
N GLY A 41 -16.27 9.92 -8.04
CA GLY A 41 -16.10 8.50 -7.71
C GLY A 41 -14.76 7.89 -8.13
N TRP A 42 -13.88 8.65 -8.79
CA TRP A 42 -12.61 8.15 -9.30
C TRP A 42 -11.63 7.89 -8.16
N VAL A 43 -10.78 6.88 -8.32
CA VAL A 43 -9.77 6.49 -7.33
C VAL A 43 -8.36 6.67 -7.89
N VAL A 44 -7.40 7.05 -7.05
CA VAL A 44 -5.98 7.19 -7.45
C VAL A 44 -5.29 5.85 -7.26
N ASP A 45 -4.64 5.34 -8.31
CA ASP A 45 -3.77 4.16 -8.22
C ASP A 45 -2.30 4.55 -8.42
N GLN A 46 -1.48 4.20 -7.43
CA GLN A 46 -0.04 4.42 -7.37
C GLN A 46 0.77 3.12 -7.26
N GLN A 47 0.15 1.94 -7.26
CA GLN A 47 0.81 0.66 -6.89
C GLN A 47 2.00 0.30 -7.78
N PHE A 48 2.02 0.81 -9.02
CA PHE A 48 3.03 0.54 -10.03
C PHE A 48 3.47 1.82 -10.77
N MET A 49 3.37 2.98 -10.09
CA MET A 49 3.82 4.26 -10.65
C MET A 49 5.31 4.27 -11.04
N ASP A 50 6.10 3.37 -10.47
CA ASP A 50 7.54 3.20 -10.78
C ASP A 50 7.77 2.68 -12.22
N GLN A 51 6.80 1.96 -12.79
CA GLN A 51 6.80 1.54 -14.21
C GLN A 51 6.19 2.60 -15.11
N MET A 52 5.18 3.28 -14.58
CA MET A 52 4.35 4.22 -15.32
C MET A 52 4.92 5.62 -15.46
N GLY A 53 5.79 6.00 -14.53
CA GLY A 53 6.32 7.36 -14.34
C GLY A 53 5.41 8.26 -13.48
N SER A 54 4.15 7.86 -13.27
CA SER A 54 3.12 8.64 -12.57
C SER A 54 2.02 7.73 -11.98
N PRO A 55 1.30 8.19 -10.95
CA PRO A 55 -0.03 7.68 -10.60
C PRO A 55 -1.03 7.99 -11.71
N PHE A 56 -2.23 7.42 -11.62
CA PHE A 56 -3.35 7.77 -12.51
C PHE A 56 -4.67 7.63 -11.75
N VAL A 57 -5.75 8.17 -12.32
CA VAL A 57 -7.11 7.97 -11.79
C VAL A 57 -7.86 6.90 -12.56
N MET A 58 -8.66 6.12 -11.85
CA MET A 58 -9.42 4.98 -12.37
C MET A 58 -10.90 5.07 -11.99
N ALA A 59 -11.78 4.79 -12.94
CA ALA A 59 -13.22 4.78 -12.73
C ALA A 59 -13.73 3.42 -12.23
N HIS A 60 -13.67 3.19 -10.92
CA HIS A 60 -14.01 1.89 -10.30
C HIS A 60 -15.49 1.78 -9.93
N GLY A 61 -16.36 1.77 -10.94
CA GLY A 61 -17.83 1.84 -10.78
C GLY A 61 -18.56 0.50 -10.64
N LEU A 62 -17.85 -0.63 -10.77
CA LEU A 62 -18.41 -1.98 -10.69
C LEU A 62 -19.55 -2.22 -11.71
N GLY A 63 -19.43 -1.64 -12.90
CA GLY A 63 -20.42 -1.73 -13.99
C GLY A 63 -21.53 -0.69 -13.93
N THR A 64 -21.41 0.31 -13.05
CA THR A 64 -22.25 1.51 -13.05
C THR A 64 -21.37 2.75 -13.20
N PRO A 65 -21.64 3.66 -14.14
CA PRO A 65 -20.90 4.90 -14.26
C PRO A 65 -20.84 5.67 -12.95
N ILE A 66 -19.66 6.22 -12.64
CA ILE A 66 -19.41 6.97 -11.41
C ILE A 66 -19.60 8.48 -11.58
N ALA A 67 -19.62 9.19 -10.46
CA ALA A 67 -19.63 10.65 -10.47
C ALA A 67 -18.33 11.23 -11.06
N ASP A 68 -18.47 12.30 -11.84
CA ASP A 68 -17.38 12.96 -12.55
C ASP A 68 -16.29 13.48 -11.60
N ALA A 69 -15.04 13.33 -12.02
CA ALA A 69 -13.93 14.09 -11.43
C ALA A 69 -13.90 15.49 -12.05
N THR A 70 -13.62 16.52 -11.25
CA THR A 70 -13.54 17.92 -11.70
C THR A 70 -12.38 18.66 -11.07
N THR A 71 -11.83 19.62 -11.80
CA THR A 71 -10.78 20.52 -11.32
C THR A 71 -10.81 21.85 -12.05
N ASP A 72 -10.48 22.93 -11.35
CA ASP A 72 -10.41 24.26 -11.95
C ASP A 72 -8.96 24.59 -12.32
N VAL A 73 -8.74 25.00 -13.56
CA VAL A 73 -7.40 25.32 -14.09
C VAL A 73 -7.34 26.71 -14.68
N LEU A 74 -6.14 27.29 -14.67
CA LEU A 74 -5.86 28.57 -15.29
C LEU A 74 -5.02 28.37 -16.54
N PHE A 75 -5.63 28.56 -17.71
CA PHE A 75 -4.92 28.56 -18.98
C PHE A 75 -3.94 29.74 -19.07
N PRO A 76 -2.75 29.55 -19.65
CA PRO A 76 -1.76 30.62 -19.82
C PRO A 76 -2.30 31.77 -20.69
N GLU A 77 -3.06 31.45 -21.73
CA GLU A 77 -3.68 32.43 -22.62
C GLU A 77 -4.96 31.92 -23.29
N ARG A 78 -5.73 32.81 -23.91
CA ARG A 78 -6.94 32.47 -24.67
C ARG A 78 -6.60 31.91 -26.06
N GLY A 79 -7.58 31.28 -26.72
CA GLY A 79 -7.50 30.83 -28.12
C GLY A 79 -7.58 29.31 -28.28
N THR A 80 -7.19 28.83 -29.45
CA THR A 80 -7.29 27.41 -29.81
C THR A 80 -6.15 26.59 -29.22
N TYR A 81 -6.48 25.45 -28.61
CA TYR A 81 -5.55 24.45 -28.11
C TYR A 81 -5.87 23.08 -28.71
N ARG A 82 -4.83 22.30 -29.00
CA ARG A 82 -4.89 20.84 -29.16
C ARG A 82 -4.99 20.21 -27.78
N VAL A 83 -5.84 19.20 -27.65
CA VAL A 83 -5.97 18.39 -26.41
C VAL A 83 -5.36 17.02 -26.63
N TRP A 84 -4.53 16.58 -25.70
CA TRP A 84 -4.01 15.21 -25.62
C TRP A 84 -4.37 14.61 -24.26
N VAL A 85 -4.80 13.35 -24.23
CA VAL A 85 -5.12 12.63 -22.99
C VAL A 85 -4.26 11.38 -22.92
N ARG A 86 -3.47 11.20 -21.86
CA ARG A 86 -2.70 9.97 -21.64
C ARG A 86 -3.58 8.94 -20.94
N THR A 87 -3.74 7.81 -21.62
CA THR A 87 -4.65 6.73 -21.23
C THR A 87 -4.23 5.42 -21.92
N ARG A 88 -4.96 4.34 -21.65
CA ARG A 88 -4.85 3.05 -22.35
C ARG A 88 -6.21 2.37 -22.40
N ASP A 89 -6.38 1.48 -23.37
CA ASP A 89 -7.37 0.43 -23.25
C ASP A 89 -6.78 -0.69 -22.37
N TRP A 90 -7.33 -0.84 -21.18
CA TRP A 90 -6.76 -1.75 -20.19
C TRP A 90 -6.97 -3.22 -20.52
N VAL A 91 -7.95 -3.57 -21.36
CA VAL A 91 -8.18 -4.96 -21.79
C VAL A 91 -7.53 -5.30 -23.14
N ALA A 92 -7.02 -4.32 -23.87
CA ALA A 92 -6.51 -4.53 -25.23
C ALA A 92 -5.40 -5.59 -25.34
N GLN A 93 -4.62 -5.83 -24.26
CA GLN A 93 -3.57 -6.85 -24.24
C GLN A 93 -4.11 -8.28 -24.46
N TRP A 94 -5.36 -8.55 -24.09
CA TRP A 94 -6.00 -9.86 -24.30
C TRP A 94 -6.73 -9.98 -25.64
N LYS A 95 -6.69 -8.94 -26.50
CA LYS A 95 -7.31 -8.94 -27.84
C LYS A 95 -8.79 -9.35 -27.83
N VAL A 96 -9.50 -8.93 -26.78
CA VAL A 96 -10.94 -9.16 -26.58
C VAL A 96 -11.77 -8.08 -27.28
N PRO A 97 -13.06 -8.33 -27.56
CA PRO A 97 -13.94 -7.29 -28.07
C PRO A 97 -14.17 -6.19 -27.02
N ASP A 98 -14.54 -5.00 -27.49
CA ASP A 98 -14.85 -3.81 -26.69
C ASP A 98 -13.68 -3.22 -25.89
N SER A 99 -13.86 -1.96 -25.51
CA SER A 99 -13.03 -1.27 -24.53
C SER A 99 -13.94 -0.88 -23.38
N PRO A 100 -13.83 -1.53 -22.21
CA PRO A 100 -14.73 -1.26 -21.10
C PRO A 100 -14.38 0.04 -20.39
N GLY A 101 -13.12 0.44 -20.30
CA GLY A 101 -12.68 1.66 -19.60
C GLY A 101 -12.90 2.97 -20.37
N ARG A 102 -14.05 3.16 -21.00
CA ARG A 102 -14.33 4.37 -21.80
C ARG A 102 -14.74 5.55 -20.92
N PHE A 103 -14.21 6.71 -21.26
CA PHE A 103 -14.56 7.98 -20.62
C PHE A 103 -14.46 9.14 -21.60
N GLN A 104 -14.99 10.30 -21.21
CA GLN A 104 -14.87 11.55 -21.94
C GLN A 104 -14.25 12.64 -21.06
N VAL A 105 -13.68 13.65 -21.72
CA VAL A 105 -13.19 14.86 -21.05
C VAL A 105 -14.16 16.00 -21.36
N SER A 106 -14.47 16.81 -20.36
CA SER A 106 -15.19 18.08 -20.54
C SER A 106 -14.26 19.27 -20.27
N VAL A 107 -14.43 20.33 -21.05
CA VAL A 107 -13.65 21.57 -20.98
C VAL A 107 -14.62 22.73 -21.01
N ALA A 108 -14.63 23.54 -19.94
CA ALA A 108 -15.58 24.65 -19.76
C ALA A 108 -17.05 24.19 -19.92
N GLY A 109 -17.38 23.03 -19.35
CA GLY A 109 -18.72 22.43 -19.42
C GLY A 109 -19.10 21.83 -20.79
N ARG A 110 -18.20 21.86 -21.79
CA ARG A 110 -18.42 21.22 -23.10
C ARG A 110 -17.64 19.91 -23.18
N THR A 111 -18.34 18.81 -23.44
CA THR A 111 -17.73 17.49 -23.62
C THR A 111 -17.03 17.38 -24.98
N LEU A 112 -15.81 16.85 -24.99
CA LEU A 112 -15.10 16.55 -26.24
C LEU A 112 -15.80 15.43 -27.00
N THR A 113 -15.80 15.50 -28.32
CA THR A 113 -16.37 14.44 -29.18
C THR A 113 -15.58 13.13 -29.08
N ALA A 114 -14.28 13.20 -28.74
CA ALA A 114 -13.43 12.03 -28.60
C ALA A 114 -13.81 11.19 -27.37
N THR A 115 -13.81 9.87 -27.53
CA THR A 115 -13.93 8.90 -26.43
C THR A 115 -12.58 8.27 -26.15
N PHE A 116 -12.13 8.35 -24.90
CA PHE A 116 -10.82 7.92 -24.45
C PHE A 116 -10.86 6.52 -23.85
N GLY A 117 -9.68 5.91 -23.62
CA GLY A 117 -9.55 4.54 -23.10
C GLY A 117 -9.89 3.45 -24.12
N THR A 118 -9.82 3.78 -25.42
CA THR A 118 -10.32 2.92 -26.52
C THR A 118 -9.24 2.36 -27.45
N ARG A 119 -7.96 2.65 -27.19
CA ARG A 119 -6.84 2.33 -28.10
C ARG A 119 -5.67 1.79 -27.29
N ASN A 120 -4.92 0.87 -27.89
CA ASN A 120 -3.65 0.27 -27.44
C ASN A 120 -3.62 -0.30 -26.01
N ALA A 121 -2.86 -1.38 -25.83
CA ALA A 121 -2.56 -1.92 -24.52
C ALA A 121 -1.62 -0.98 -23.74
N GLU A 122 -0.56 -0.48 -24.38
CA GLU A 122 0.41 0.39 -23.70
C GLU A 122 -0.15 1.78 -23.45
N TRP A 123 0.30 2.42 -22.36
CA TRP A 123 -0.03 3.81 -22.07
C TRP A 123 0.51 4.75 -23.14
N HIS A 124 -0.36 5.63 -23.64
CA HIS A 124 -0.04 6.55 -24.74
C HIS A 124 -0.97 7.76 -24.74
N TRP A 125 -0.62 8.78 -25.51
CA TRP A 125 -1.43 9.97 -25.72
C TRP A 125 -2.46 9.76 -26.83
N GLN A 126 -3.75 9.96 -26.51
CA GLN A 126 -4.85 9.97 -27.46
C GLN A 126 -5.22 11.41 -27.82
N ASP A 127 -5.43 11.67 -29.11
CA ASP A 127 -5.81 12.98 -29.64
C ASP A 127 -7.28 13.28 -29.29
N GLY A 128 -7.49 14.35 -28.53
CA GLY A 128 -8.81 14.85 -28.15
C GLY A 128 -9.39 15.88 -29.12
N GLY A 129 -8.67 16.20 -30.20
CA GLY A 129 -9.03 17.27 -31.13
C GLY A 129 -8.62 18.64 -30.61
N THR A 130 -9.35 19.68 -31.04
CA THR A 130 -9.07 21.06 -30.65
C THR A 130 -10.23 21.69 -29.89
N VAL A 131 -9.90 22.60 -28.98
CA VAL A 131 -10.86 23.40 -28.20
C VAL A 131 -10.50 24.87 -28.29
N ASN A 132 -11.50 25.74 -28.27
CA ASN A 132 -11.29 27.19 -28.18
C ASN A 132 -11.55 27.66 -26.75
N ILE A 133 -10.54 28.27 -26.14
CA ILE A 133 -10.56 28.76 -24.76
C ILE A 133 -10.84 30.27 -24.75
N GLU A 134 -12.05 30.65 -24.36
CA GLU A 134 -12.52 32.04 -24.32
C GLU A 134 -12.16 32.74 -22.99
N GLY A 135 -12.35 32.03 -21.87
CA GLY A 135 -11.96 32.43 -20.53
C GLY A 135 -10.73 31.64 -20.06
N ARG A 136 -9.82 32.27 -19.31
CA ARG A 136 -8.61 31.58 -18.83
C ARG A 136 -8.88 30.65 -17.65
N ALA A 137 -9.85 30.98 -16.79
CA ALA A 137 -10.31 30.09 -15.74
C ALA A 137 -11.31 29.10 -16.35
N VAL A 138 -11.02 27.82 -16.25
CA VAL A 138 -11.78 26.76 -16.92
C VAL A 138 -11.89 25.57 -15.99
N THR A 139 -13.10 25.04 -15.83
CA THR A 139 -13.33 23.74 -15.20
C THR A 139 -13.11 22.63 -16.21
N LEU A 140 -12.30 21.65 -15.83
CA LEU A 140 -12.12 20.39 -16.52
C LEU A 140 -12.92 19.29 -15.83
N GLY A 141 -13.38 18.30 -16.59
CA GLY A 141 -14.06 17.14 -16.03
C GLY A 141 -13.68 15.82 -16.71
N LEU A 142 -13.72 14.73 -15.94
CA LEU A 142 -13.64 13.35 -16.44
C LEU A 142 -14.99 12.68 -16.23
N HIS A 143 -15.61 12.25 -17.32
CA HIS A 143 -16.92 11.62 -17.32
C HIS A 143 -16.78 10.13 -17.68
N ASP A 144 -17.04 9.26 -16.72
CA ASP A 144 -17.06 7.81 -16.92
C ASP A 144 -18.31 7.39 -17.72
N LEU A 145 -18.12 6.57 -18.75
CA LEU A 145 -19.22 6.12 -19.61
C LEU A 145 -19.73 4.73 -19.27
N THR A 146 -19.01 3.96 -18.45
CA THR A 146 -19.23 2.51 -18.37
C THR A 146 -19.22 1.94 -16.95
N GLY A 147 -18.48 2.54 -16.01
CA GLY A 147 -18.25 1.97 -14.69
C GLY A 147 -17.20 0.87 -14.64
N PHE A 148 -16.34 0.75 -15.67
CA PHE A 148 -15.36 -0.34 -15.81
C PHE A 148 -13.92 0.13 -16.01
N GLU A 149 -13.36 0.77 -14.99
CA GLU A 149 -11.92 1.04 -14.85
C GLU A 149 -11.36 1.93 -15.97
N GLY A 150 -12.14 2.92 -16.42
CA GLY A 150 -11.62 3.98 -17.29
C GLY A 150 -10.43 4.68 -16.65
N ARG A 151 -9.38 4.97 -17.43
CA ARG A 151 -8.08 5.42 -16.89
C ARG A 151 -7.64 6.75 -17.47
N CYS A 152 -7.34 7.71 -16.63
CA CYS A 152 -6.73 8.96 -17.05
C CYS A 152 -5.48 9.21 -16.21
N ASP A 153 -4.34 9.38 -16.88
CA ASP A 153 -3.09 9.77 -16.22
C ASP A 153 -2.92 11.29 -16.30
N ALA A 154 -3.00 11.88 -17.50
CA ALA A 154 -2.82 13.32 -17.66
C ALA A 154 -3.57 13.89 -18.87
N ILE A 155 -3.83 15.20 -18.83
CA ILE A 155 -4.40 15.98 -19.92
C ILE A 155 -3.43 17.10 -20.27
N LEU A 156 -3.04 17.20 -21.54
CA LEU A 156 -2.23 18.29 -22.07
C LEU A 156 -3.07 19.15 -23.01
N PHE A 157 -2.97 20.46 -22.83
CA PHE A 157 -3.40 21.47 -23.77
C PHE A 157 -2.17 22.18 -24.35
N THR A 158 -2.07 22.27 -25.67
CA THR A 158 -0.96 22.99 -26.34
C THR A 158 -1.48 23.82 -27.51
N LYS A 159 -0.92 25.02 -27.70
CA LYS A 159 -1.19 25.84 -28.89
C LYS A 159 -0.35 25.47 -30.11
N ASP A 160 0.69 24.66 -29.93
CA ASP A 160 1.37 24.02 -31.04
C ASP A 160 0.55 22.81 -31.49
N LEU A 161 -0.24 23.00 -32.55
CA LEU A 161 -1.21 21.99 -33.01
C LEU A 161 -0.56 20.74 -33.61
N ASP A 162 0.74 20.80 -33.91
CA ASP A 162 1.55 19.71 -34.45
C ASP A 162 2.39 19.01 -33.37
N PHE A 163 2.44 19.57 -32.15
CA PHE A 163 3.20 19.02 -31.04
C PHE A 163 2.68 17.64 -30.62
N LYS A 164 3.63 16.72 -30.41
CA LYS A 164 3.39 15.38 -29.87
C LYS A 164 4.10 15.25 -28.52
N PRO A 165 3.39 14.95 -27.42
CA PRO A 165 4.02 14.86 -26.12
C PRO A 165 4.94 13.63 -26.02
N PRO A 166 6.04 13.71 -25.25
CA PRO A 166 6.86 12.54 -24.95
C PRO A 166 6.06 11.51 -24.15
N ASN A 167 6.33 10.23 -24.38
CA ASN A 167 5.59 9.11 -23.76
C ASN A 167 6.49 8.11 -23.01
N SER A 168 7.77 8.42 -22.83
CA SER A 168 8.73 7.56 -22.15
C SER A 168 9.76 8.37 -21.37
N ASP A 169 10.26 7.77 -20.29
CA ASP A 169 11.34 8.33 -19.51
C ASP A 169 12.71 8.14 -20.18
N PRO A 170 13.67 9.06 -19.94
CA PRO A 170 13.62 10.18 -19.00
C PRO A 170 12.99 11.47 -19.56
N ALA A 171 12.67 11.50 -20.86
CA ALA A 171 12.18 12.70 -21.54
C ALA A 171 10.81 13.15 -21.00
N MET A 172 9.90 12.21 -20.76
CA MET A 172 8.57 12.47 -20.20
C MET A 172 8.67 13.10 -18.80
N THR A 173 9.37 12.47 -17.86
CA THR A 173 9.58 13.03 -16.51
C THR A 173 10.16 14.46 -16.55
N THR A 174 11.18 14.69 -17.38
CA THR A 174 11.83 16.01 -17.47
C THR A 174 10.85 17.07 -18.00
N TRP A 175 10.09 16.72 -19.04
CA TRP A 175 9.09 17.60 -19.65
C TRP A 175 7.93 17.91 -18.70
N ARG A 176 7.35 16.89 -18.05
CA ARG A 176 6.25 17.06 -17.07
C ARG A 176 6.64 17.99 -15.93
N ARG A 177 7.79 17.72 -15.31
CA ARG A 177 8.26 18.54 -14.17
C ARG A 177 8.45 20.00 -14.53
N ARG A 178 8.95 20.28 -15.75
CA ARG A 178 9.06 21.65 -16.26
C ARG A 178 7.70 22.33 -16.38
N LEU A 179 6.70 21.65 -16.96
CA LEU A 179 5.36 22.22 -17.16
C LEU A 179 4.61 22.45 -15.84
N LEU A 180 4.82 21.57 -14.86
CA LEU A 180 4.21 21.69 -13.53
C LEU A 180 4.96 22.68 -12.61
N GLY A 181 6.03 23.34 -13.10
CA GLY A 181 6.84 24.23 -12.28
C GLY A 181 7.55 23.55 -11.10
N LEU A 182 7.72 22.23 -11.17
CA LEU A 182 8.32 21.45 -10.09
C LEU A 182 9.85 21.61 -10.09
N PRO A 183 10.49 21.67 -8.91
CA PRO A 183 11.95 21.74 -8.82
C PRO A 183 12.64 20.59 -9.55
N ALA A 184 13.83 20.83 -10.12
CA ALA A 184 14.61 19.80 -10.80
C ALA A 184 15.08 18.69 -9.82
N GLY A 185 15.49 19.09 -8.61
CA GLY A 185 15.91 18.19 -7.54
C GLY A 185 14.85 18.03 -6.44
N PRO A 186 15.01 17.03 -5.55
CA PRO A 186 14.14 16.88 -4.40
C PRO A 186 14.41 17.96 -3.32
N ILE A 187 13.40 18.27 -2.51
CA ILE A 187 13.48 19.16 -1.35
C ILE A 187 13.85 18.33 -0.12
N GLU A 188 14.70 18.84 0.76
CA GLU A 188 15.08 18.15 2.00
C GLU A 188 13.88 18.03 2.96
N ALA A 189 13.55 16.80 3.38
CA ALA A 189 12.47 16.51 4.32
C ALA A 189 12.84 16.74 5.79
N GLY A 190 14.14 16.95 6.06
CA GLY A 190 14.70 17.07 7.40
C GLY A 190 15.69 15.95 7.73
N GLN A 191 16.23 16.01 8.95
CA GLN A 191 17.16 14.99 9.47
C GLN A 191 16.46 14.04 10.43
N TYR A 192 16.69 12.74 10.23
CA TYR A 192 16.09 11.65 10.99
C TYR A 192 17.15 10.68 11.49
N ASP A 193 16.90 10.04 12.63
CA ASP A 193 17.72 8.90 13.07
C ASP A 193 17.36 7.65 12.25
N LEU A 194 16.07 7.47 11.99
CA LEU A 194 15.50 6.30 11.31
C LEU A 194 14.51 6.76 10.23
N VAL A 195 14.66 6.24 9.01
CA VAL A 195 13.69 6.42 7.92
C VAL A 195 13.02 5.08 7.65
N VAL A 196 11.72 4.99 7.89
CA VAL A 196 10.90 3.78 7.68
C VAL A 196 10.06 3.98 6.43
N VAL A 197 10.17 3.08 5.46
CA VAL A 197 9.43 3.16 4.19
C VAL A 197 8.44 2.01 4.11
N GLY A 198 7.15 2.35 4.12
CA GLY A 198 6.02 1.41 4.14
C GLY A 198 5.24 1.49 5.45
N GLY A 199 4.09 2.16 5.43
CA GLY A 199 3.13 2.29 6.53
C GLY A 199 2.21 1.09 6.72
N GLY A 200 2.67 -0.12 6.39
CA GLY A 200 2.02 -1.37 6.78
C GLY A 200 2.06 -1.60 8.29
N ILE A 201 1.50 -2.71 8.76
CA ILE A 201 1.57 -3.08 10.18
C ILE A 201 3.02 -3.16 10.68
N ALA A 202 3.93 -3.75 9.89
CA ALA A 202 5.37 -3.81 10.20
C ALA A 202 6.01 -2.44 10.39
N GLY A 203 5.95 -1.56 9.38
CA GLY A 203 6.59 -0.25 9.46
C GLY A 203 5.95 0.69 10.48
N THR A 204 4.64 0.57 10.70
CA THR A 204 3.95 1.32 11.77
C THR A 204 4.44 0.87 13.14
N CYS A 205 4.54 -0.44 13.40
CA CYS A 205 5.09 -0.98 14.65
C CYS A 205 6.55 -0.57 14.86
N ALA A 206 7.39 -0.67 13.83
CA ALA A 206 8.79 -0.24 13.90
C ALA A 206 8.92 1.23 14.27
N SER A 207 8.09 2.07 13.67
CA SER A 207 8.10 3.52 13.90
C SER A 207 7.68 3.87 15.33
N ILE A 208 6.55 3.33 15.81
CA ILE A 208 6.05 3.57 17.17
C ILE A 208 7.06 3.08 18.20
N ASN A 209 7.58 1.85 18.04
CA ASN A 209 8.50 1.26 19.01
C ASN A 209 9.80 2.06 19.12
N ALA A 210 10.39 2.44 17.97
CA ALA A 210 11.59 3.27 17.92
C ALA A 210 11.34 4.67 18.53
N ALA A 211 10.22 5.30 18.17
CA ALA A 211 9.87 6.65 18.60
C ALA A 211 9.68 6.76 20.12
N ARG A 212 8.99 5.80 20.75
CA ARG A 212 8.81 5.73 22.20
C ARG A 212 10.13 5.59 22.96
N ARG A 213 11.18 5.11 22.29
CA ARG A 213 12.55 4.97 22.81
C ARG A 213 13.47 6.14 22.41
N GLY A 214 12.90 7.24 21.92
CA GLY A 214 13.62 8.48 21.63
C GLY A 214 14.33 8.52 20.28
N VAL A 215 14.04 7.60 19.36
CA VAL A 215 14.52 7.65 17.97
C VAL A 215 13.65 8.62 17.17
N LYS A 216 14.25 9.58 16.45
CA LYS A 216 13.52 10.48 15.56
C LYS A 216 13.25 9.79 14.23
N VAL A 217 11.98 9.54 13.92
CA VAL A 217 11.52 8.70 12.81
C VAL A 217 10.85 9.52 11.72
N ALA A 218 11.21 9.27 10.46
CA ALA A 218 10.34 9.56 9.31
C ALA A 218 9.60 8.28 8.91
N LEU A 219 8.27 8.27 8.98
CA LEU A 219 7.45 7.17 8.47
C LEU A 219 6.84 7.59 7.13
N ILE A 220 7.25 6.93 6.06
CA ILE A 220 6.85 7.23 4.68
C ILE A 220 5.87 6.17 4.19
N GLN A 221 4.70 6.58 3.72
CA GLN A 221 3.66 5.69 3.19
C GLN A 221 3.12 6.24 1.87
N ASP A 222 3.01 5.39 0.87
CA ASP A 222 2.63 5.74 -0.50
C ASP A 222 1.14 6.01 -0.71
N ARG A 223 0.31 5.71 0.30
CA ARG A 223 -1.15 5.83 0.29
C ARG A 223 -1.65 6.78 1.40
N PRO A 224 -2.93 7.22 1.36
CA PRO A 224 -3.46 8.13 2.37
C PRO A 224 -3.77 7.46 3.72
N VAL A 225 -3.62 6.14 3.82
CA VAL A 225 -3.93 5.35 5.02
C VAL A 225 -2.76 4.45 5.43
N LEU A 226 -2.76 4.05 6.70
CA LEU A 226 -1.83 3.07 7.28
C LEU A 226 -2.46 1.67 7.33
N GLY A 227 -1.65 0.64 7.58
CA GLY A 227 -2.10 -0.74 7.76
C GLY A 227 -1.78 -1.68 6.58
N GLY A 228 -1.34 -1.15 5.44
CA GLY A 228 -0.92 -1.97 4.30
C GLY A 228 -2.09 -2.79 3.74
N ASN A 229 -1.97 -4.11 3.65
CA ASN A 229 -3.08 -5.00 3.27
C ASN A 229 -4.21 -5.03 4.30
N ASN A 230 -3.97 -4.59 5.54
CA ASN A 230 -4.99 -4.44 6.59
C ASN A 230 -5.54 -3.01 6.66
N SER A 231 -5.56 -2.29 5.54
CA SER A 231 -6.26 -1.01 5.40
C SER A 231 -7.67 -1.23 4.85
N SER A 232 -8.50 -0.18 4.94
CA SER A 232 -9.85 -0.17 4.35
C SER A 232 -9.88 -0.39 2.83
N GLU A 233 -8.75 -0.19 2.15
CA GLU A 233 -8.59 -0.29 0.70
C GLU A 233 -8.44 -1.74 0.20
N VAL A 234 -7.78 -2.60 0.99
CA VAL A 234 -7.47 -3.99 0.61
C VAL A 234 -8.29 -5.00 1.45
N ARG A 235 -8.59 -4.65 2.70
CA ARG A 235 -9.45 -5.40 3.61
C ARG A 235 -9.03 -6.84 3.94
N VAL A 236 -7.73 -7.09 4.08
CA VAL A 236 -7.24 -8.36 4.64
C VAL A 236 -7.17 -8.24 6.16
N TRP A 237 -7.75 -9.18 6.92
CA TRP A 237 -7.70 -9.19 8.39
C TRP A 237 -6.32 -9.61 8.93
N LEU A 238 -5.98 -9.19 10.15
CA LEU A 238 -4.76 -9.62 10.83
C LEU A 238 -4.87 -11.08 11.29
N GLY A 239 -4.01 -11.95 10.77
CA GLY A 239 -3.82 -13.33 11.23
C GLY A 239 -2.55 -13.51 12.05
N GLY A 240 -2.31 -14.72 12.55
CA GLY A 240 -1.21 -15.05 13.46
C GLY A 240 -1.60 -14.83 14.92
N GLU A 241 -0.68 -15.05 15.84
CA GLU A 241 -0.85 -14.78 17.27
C GLU A 241 0.37 -14.00 17.75
N THR A 242 0.26 -13.38 18.93
CA THR A 242 1.26 -12.47 19.49
C THR A 242 1.56 -12.80 20.95
N ASN A 243 2.53 -12.12 21.56
CA ASN A 243 2.75 -12.15 23.01
C ASN A 243 3.08 -13.56 23.55
N TYR A 244 4.00 -14.26 22.88
CA TYR A 244 4.44 -15.62 23.26
C TYR A 244 5.71 -15.62 24.12
N GLU A 245 5.82 -16.59 25.03
CA GLU A 245 7.06 -16.87 25.76
C GLU A 245 8.16 -17.35 24.81
N PRO A 246 9.41 -16.84 24.90
CA PRO A 246 9.96 -16.11 26.04
C PRO A 246 9.83 -14.58 25.98
N TYR A 247 9.20 -13.99 24.94
CA TYR A 247 9.11 -12.53 24.78
C TYR A 247 7.63 -12.07 24.81
N PRO A 248 6.97 -12.11 25.97
CA PRO A 248 5.52 -11.91 26.09
C PRO A 248 5.06 -10.49 25.74
N LEU A 249 5.97 -9.52 25.58
CA LEU A 249 5.63 -8.13 25.21
C LEU A 249 5.71 -7.88 23.70
N ILE A 250 6.31 -8.78 22.93
CA ILE A 250 6.39 -8.66 21.48
C ILE A 250 5.00 -8.95 20.90
N GLY A 251 4.34 -7.91 20.42
CA GLY A 251 2.93 -7.92 20.04
C GLY A 251 2.07 -6.81 20.65
N ASP A 252 2.56 -6.11 21.66
CA ASP A 252 1.78 -5.06 22.34
C ASP A 252 1.42 -3.91 21.41
N ILE A 253 2.34 -3.50 20.54
CA ILE A 253 2.08 -2.42 19.56
C ILE A 253 1.20 -2.95 18.43
N VAL A 254 1.35 -4.23 18.04
CA VAL A 254 0.41 -4.88 17.12
C VAL A 254 -1.02 -4.84 17.69
N ALA A 255 -1.20 -5.11 18.98
CA ALA A 255 -2.49 -5.05 19.65
C ALA A 255 -3.06 -3.62 19.67
N GLU A 256 -2.21 -2.59 19.82
CA GLU A 256 -2.63 -1.20 19.68
C GLU A 256 -3.12 -0.86 18.26
N LEU A 257 -2.60 -1.50 17.20
CA LEU A 257 -3.02 -1.27 15.81
C LEU A 257 -4.18 -2.16 15.35
N GLU A 258 -4.46 -3.21 16.11
CA GLU A 258 -5.47 -4.20 15.82
C GLU A 258 -6.87 -3.59 15.91
N PRO A 259 -7.75 -3.80 14.91
CA PRO A 259 -9.10 -3.31 15.02
C PRO A 259 -9.93 -4.04 16.08
N ALA A 260 -10.84 -3.32 16.73
CA ALA A 260 -11.68 -3.88 17.80
C ALA A 260 -12.72 -4.89 17.28
N ARG A 261 -13.13 -4.73 16.02
CA ARG A 261 -14.09 -5.60 15.34
C ARG A 261 -13.45 -6.21 14.09
N ARG A 262 -13.86 -7.43 13.74
CA ARG A 262 -13.30 -8.18 12.62
C ARG A 262 -14.39 -8.83 11.79
N ALA A 263 -14.20 -8.81 10.49
CA ALA A 263 -14.95 -9.61 9.53
C ALA A 263 -13.96 -10.29 8.57
N HIS A 264 -14.41 -11.37 7.94
CA HIS A 264 -13.63 -12.09 6.95
C HIS A 264 -14.05 -11.68 5.54
N TYR A 265 -14.88 -12.49 4.87
CA TYR A 265 -15.37 -12.26 3.52
C TYR A 265 -16.85 -11.85 3.55
N GLY A 266 -17.33 -11.36 2.40
CA GLY A 266 -18.71 -10.96 2.23
C GLY A 266 -19.00 -9.50 2.63
N PRO A 267 -20.28 -9.09 2.57
CA PRO A 267 -20.70 -7.69 2.69
C PRO A 267 -20.52 -7.11 4.09
N THR A 268 -20.28 -7.94 5.11
CA THR A 268 -19.98 -7.49 6.48
C THR A 268 -18.53 -7.01 6.63
N ASN A 269 -17.64 -7.31 5.67
CA ASN A 269 -16.28 -6.78 5.65
C ASN A 269 -16.25 -5.36 5.07
N THR A 270 -16.53 -4.37 5.93
CA THR A 270 -16.69 -2.95 5.61
C THR A 270 -15.44 -2.14 5.93
N ALA A 271 -15.31 -0.96 5.30
CA ALA A 271 -14.16 -0.07 5.46
C ALA A 271 -13.92 0.38 6.92
N ASP A 272 -14.99 0.63 7.68
CA ASP A 272 -14.92 1.13 9.06
C ASP A 272 -14.25 0.15 10.03
N LEU A 273 -14.24 -1.15 9.72
CA LEU A 273 -13.58 -2.17 10.53
C LEU A 273 -12.05 -2.04 10.56
N TYR A 274 -11.45 -1.27 9.66
CA TYR A 274 -9.99 -1.13 9.60
C TYR A 274 -9.48 0.05 10.41
N GLU A 275 -10.38 0.94 10.85
CA GLU A 275 -10.06 2.02 11.79
C GLU A 275 -8.87 2.89 11.33
N ASP A 276 -8.79 3.16 10.02
CA ASP A 276 -7.62 3.80 9.39
C ASP A 276 -7.23 5.13 10.06
N GLN A 277 -8.22 5.96 10.42
CA GLN A 277 -7.98 7.24 11.10
C GLN A 277 -7.39 7.03 12.50
N ARG A 278 -7.84 6.03 13.27
CA ARG A 278 -7.32 5.74 14.62
C ARG A 278 -5.83 5.41 14.57
N ARG A 279 -5.37 4.69 13.55
CA ARG A 279 -3.94 4.37 13.36
C ARG A 279 -3.12 5.60 13.03
N ILE A 280 -3.66 6.48 12.17
CA ILE A 280 -3.03 7.76 11.85
C ILE A 280 -2.91 8.61 13.12
N ASP A 281 -3.97 8.68 13.94
CA ASP A 281 -3.99 9.44 15.19
C ASP A 281 -3.00 8.88 16.21
N LEU A 282 -2.91 7.54 16.33
CA LEU A 282 -1.91 6.88 17.19
C LEU A 282 -0.49 7.26 16.78
N VAL A 283 -0.17 7.20 15.48
CA VAL A 283 1.17 7.60 14.98
C VAL A 283 1.43 9.08 15.19
N ARG A 284 0.44 9.95 14.96
CA ARG A 284 0.57 11.40 15.14
C ARG A 284 0.72 11.81 16.61
N ALA A 285 0.25 10.99 17.55
CA ALA A 285 0.45 11.21 18.97
C ALA A 285 1.92 11.00 19.41
N GLU A 286 2.71 10.24 18.64
CA GLU A 286 4.13 10.00 18.93
C GLU A 286 4.99 11.20 18.52
N LYS A 287 5.49 11.96 19.50
CA LYS A 287 6.25 13.20 19.30
C LYS A 287 7.52 13.05 18.45
N ASN A 288 8.07 11.84 18.38
CA ASN A 288 9.29 11.56 17.64
C ASN A 288 9.04 11.02 16.22
N ILE A 289 7.78 10.89 15.78
CA ILE A 289 7.44 10.48 14.41
C ILE A 289 7.02 11.69 13.59
N THR A 290 7.59 11.83 12.40
CA THR A 290 7.00 12.64 11.32
C THR A 290 6.41 11.69 10.29
N LEU A 291 5.08 11.77 10.10
CA LEU A 291 4.33 10.92 9.18
C LEU A 291 4.18 11.60 7.82
N PHE A 292 4.59 10.91 6.75
CA PHE A 292 4.49 11.34 5.36
C PHE A 292 3.58 10.37 4.59
N LEU A 293 2.30 10.73 4.48
CA LEU A 293 1.32 9.98 3.67
C LEU A 293 1.39 10.44 2.21
N ASN A 294 0.95 9.58 1.29
CA ASN A 294 0.97 9.83 -0.15
C ASN A 294 2.38 10.10 -0.71
N TYR A 295 3.44 9.50 -0.16
CA TYR A 295 4.79 9.59 -0.70
C TYR A 295 5.32 8.21 -1.11
N ARG A 296 5.53 8.00 -2.41
CA ARG A 296 6.10 6.78 -2.97
C ARG A 296 7.62 6.90 -3.07
N ALA A 297 8.36 6.08 -2.34
CA ALA A 297 9.81 5.99 -2.47
C ALA A 297 10.18 5.32 -3.80
N ASN A 298 10.94 6.03 -4.64
CA ASN A 298 11.29 5.57 -5.99
C ASN A 298 12.77 5.71 -6.34
N ARG A 299 13.59 6.24 -5.41
CA ARG A 299 15.03 6.31 -5.58
C ARG A 299 15.74 6.25 -4.23
N VAL A 300 16.90 5.60 -4.22
CA VAL A 300 17.79 5.52 -3.06
C VAL A 300 19.16 6.06 -3.46
N GLU A 301 19.75 6.88 -2.59
CA GLU A 301 21.12 7.37 -2.72
C GLU A 301 22.01 6.53 -1.80
N THR A 302 23.03 5.90 -2.36
CA THR A 302 23.97 5.06 -1.60
C THR A 302 25.41 5.55 -1.71
N ARG A 303 26.19 5.27 -0.67
CA ARG A 303 27.63 5.52 -0.61
C ARG A 303 28.27 4.42 0.22
N ASP A 304 29.31 3.78 -0.29
CA ASP A 304 30.12 2.81 0.47
C ASP A 304 29.29 1.69 1.14
N LYS A 305 28.27 1.18 0.44
CA LYS A 305 27.30 0.17 0.93
C LYS A 305 26.45 0.63 2.12
N GLU A 306 26.23 1.93 2.23
CA GLU A 306 25.30 2.56 3.15
C GLU A 306 24.30 3.43 2.38
N ILE A 307 23.06 3.45 2.83
CA ILE A 307 22.06 4.38 2.32
C ILE A 307 22.31 5.75 2.95
N ALA A 308 22.43 6.77 2.10
CA ALA A 308 22.54 8.17 2.52
C ALA A 308 21.17 8.85 2.59
N ALA A 309 20.29 8.57 1.63
CA ALA A 309 18.94 9.10 1.60
C ALA A 309 17.99 8.26 0.75
N VAL A 310 16.70 8.37 1.06
CA VAL A 310 15.60 7.92 0.20
C VAL A 310 14.96 9.15 -0.45
N VAL A 311 14.58 9.06 -1.71
CA VAL A 311 13.78 10.09 -2.39
C VAL A 311 12.40 9.52 -2.67
N ALA A 312 11.37 10.24 -2.24
CA ALA A 312 9.98 9.89 -2.45
C ALA A 312 9.22 10.99 -3.19
N GLN A 313 8.29 10.59 -4.04
CA GLN A 313 7.42 11.48 -4.81
C GLN A 313 6.00 11.47 -4.23
N HIS A 314 5.43 12.65 -4.03
CA HIS A 314 4.05 12.78 -3.59
C HIS A 314 3.10 12.32 -4.69
N THR A 315 2.19 11.40 -4.36
CA THR A 315 1.32 10.68 -5.30
C THR A 315 0.11 11.50 -5.78
N LYS A 316 0.02 12.77 -5.40
CA LYS A 316 -0.98 13.72 -5.96
C LYS A 316 -0.40 15.01 -6.54
N THR A 317 0.80 15.40 -6.13
CA THR A 317 1.35 16.74 -6.46
C THR A 317 2.67 16.67 -7.24
N GLY A 318 3.28 15.48 -7.35
CA GLY A 318 4.58 15.30 -8.02
C GLY A 318 5.77 15.91 -7.27
N GLU A 319 5.55 16.51 -6.09
CA GLU A 319 6.60 17.00 -5.21
C GLU A 319 7.57 15.86 -4.86
N LYS A 320 8.88 16.14 -4.88
CA LYS A 320 9.89 15.16 -4.48
C LYS A 320 10.54 15.61 -3.19
N LEU A 321 10.54 14.73 -2.20
CA LEU A 321 11.24 14.91 -0.94
C LEU A 321 12.44 13.98 -0.83
N ARG A 322 13.51 14.47 -0.21
CA ARG A 322 14.73 13.73 0.11
C ARG A 322 14.84 13.53 1.60
N PHE A 323 14.91 12.28 2.02
CA PHE A 323 14.91 11.84 3.41
C PHE A 323 16.28 11.31 3.78
N ALA A 324 17.12 12.18 4.34
CA ALA A 324 18.40 11.80 4.90
C ALA A 324 18.21 11.15 6.28
N GLY A 325 18.93 10.05 6.53
CA GLY A 325 18.82 9.29 7.75
C GLY A 325 20.09 8.51 8.06
N ARG A 326 20.24 8.09 9.31
CA ARG A 326 21.37 7.23 9.71
C ARG A 326 21.07 5.75 9.48
N TYR A 327 19.83 5.35 9.76
CA TYR A 327 19.33 4.00 9.56
C TYR A 327 18.06 4.02 8.72
N PHE A 328 17.82 2.95 7.97
CA PHE A 328 16.68 2.80 7.09
C PHE A 328 15.98 1.47 7.36
N VAL A 329 14.67 1.43 7.20
CA VAL A 329 13.88 0.19 7.31
C VAL A 329 13.04 0.03 6.06
N ASP A 330 13.25 -1.06 5.33
CA ASP A 330 12.32 -1.48 4.29
C ASP A 330 11.14 -2.22 4.92
N CYS A 331 9.96 -1.63 4.77
CA CYS A 331 8.68 -2.20 5.14
C CYS A 331 7.70 -2.10 3.96
N THR A 332 8.21 -1.97 2.73
CA THR A 332 7.38 -1.81 1.53
C THR A 332 6.66 -3.09 1.16
N GLY A 333 7.12 -4.23 1.69
CA GLY A 333 6.65 -5.56 1.33
C GLY A 333 7.14 -6.04 -0.03
N ASP A 334 7.74 -5.16 -0.84
CA ASP A 334 8.37 -5.46 -2.13
C ASP A 334 9.91 -5.37 -2.09
N GLY A 335 10.49 -5.13 -0.92
CA GLY A 335 11.93 -4.89 -0.77
C GLY A 335 12.42 -3.72 -1.64
N CYS A 336 11.57 -2.70 -1.84
CA CYS A 336 11.78 -1.65 -2.84
C CYS A 336 13.05 -0.83 -2.58
N ILE A 337 13.23 -0.32 -1.35
CA ILE A 337 14.40 0.51 -1.05
C ILE A 337 15.64 -0.36 -0.86
N GLY A 338 15.50 -1.60 -0.39
CA GLY A 338 16.59 -2.56 -0.35
C GLY A 338 17.12 -2.87 -1.74
N PHE A 339 16.23 -3.21 -2.68
CA PHE A 339 16.57 -3.45 -4.08
C PHE A 339 17.27 -2.23 -4.70
N LEU A 340 16.68 -1.04 -4.54
CA LEU A 340 17.25 0.21 -5.07
C LEU A 340 18.59 0.58 -4.42
N ALA A 341 18.84 0.15 -3.18
CA ALA A 341 20.13 0.33 -2.50
C ALA A 341 21.21 -0.66 -2.97
N GLY A 342 20.85 -1.68 -3.75
CA GLY A 342 21.75 -2.78 -4.12
C GLY A 342 21.87 -3.86 -3.04
N ALA A 343 20.86 -4.02 -2.18
CA ALA A 343 20.80 -5.15 -1.27
C ALA A 343 20.70 -6.47 -2.04
N ASP A 344 21.41 -7.49 -1.56
CA ASP A 344 21.25 -8.83 -2.10
C ASP A 344 19.80 -9.28 -1.88
N HIS A 345 19.18 -9.89 -2.89
CA HIS A 345 17.77 -10.29 -2.85
C HIS A 345 17.53 -11.52 -3.72
N GLU A 346 16.41 -12.18 -3.47
CA GLU A 346 15.84 -13.23 -4.30
C GLU A 346 14.40 -12.90 -4.68
N MET A 347 13.96 -13.43 -5.80
CA MET A 347 12.57 -13.37 -6.25
C MET A 347 12.24 -14.67 -6.99
N THR A 348 11.17 -15.32 -6.58
CA THR A 348 10.64 -16.49 -7.29
C THR A 348 9.82 -15.98 -8.47
N LEU A 349 10.18 -16.35 -9.70
CA LEU A 349 9.50 -15.87 -10.92
C LEU A 349 8.31 -16.75 -11.32
N ASP A 350 8.42 -18.06 -11.11
CA ASP A 350 7.39 -19.03 -11.48
C ASP A 350 6.94 -19.82 -10.24
N GLY A 351 5.63 -20.04 -10.11
CA GLY A 351 5.05 -20.80 -9.01
C GLY A 351 5.10 -20.07 -7.67
N HIS A 352 5.23 -18.74 -7.67
CA HIS A 352 5.16 -17.93 -6.45
C HIS A 352 3.70 -17.67 -6.06
N MET A 353 3.47 -17.20 -4.83
CA MET A 353 2.14 -16.75 -4.41
C MET A 353 1.75 -15.48 -5.17
N GLY A 354 0.54 -15.46 -5.70
CA GLY A 354 0.02 -14.36 -6.51
C GLY A 354 -0.44 -13.14 -5.70
N ARG A 355 -1.24 -12.30 -6.36
CA ARG A 355 -1.85 -11.11 -5.77
C ARG A 355 -3.36 -11.23 -5.76
N CYS A 356 -3.96 -10.82 -4.65
CA CYS A 356 -5.39 -10.98 -4.42
C CYS A 356 -6.14 -9.65 -4.50
N ASN A 357 -7.32 -9.67 -5.14
CA ASN A 357 -8.29 -8.58 -5.07
C ASN A 357 -9.57 -9.14 -4.45
N LEU A 358 -9.85 -8.76 -3.20
CA LEU A 358 -11.08 -9.17 -2.53
C LEU A 358 -12.27 -8.44 -3.15
N TRP A 359 -13.41 -9.11 -3.20
CA TRP A 359 -14.67 -8.51 -3.64
C TRP A 359 -15.86 -9.20 -2.98
N ASN A 360 -17.03 -8.57 -3.03
CA ASN A 360 -18.26 -9.19 -2.55
C ASN A 360 -19.50 -8.61 -3.22
N VAL A 361 -20.61 -9.31 -2.99
CA VAL A 361 -21.95 -8.93 -3.44
C VAL A 361 -22.83 -8.64 -2.24
N ILE A 362 -23.95 -7.96 -2.48
CA ILE A 362 -24.97 -7.70 -1.46
C ILE A 362 -26.36 -7.89 -2.04
N ASP A 363 -27.25 -8.52 -1.28
CA ASP A 363 -28.69 -8.54 -1.58
C ASP A 363 -29.28 -7.13 -1.38
N THR A 364 -29.92 -6.60 -2.41
CA THR A 364 -30.59 -5.29 -2.35
C THR A 364 -32.07 -5.38 -1.97
N GLY A 365 -32.60 -6.59 -1.78
CA GLY A 365 -34.01 -6.88 -1.50
C GLY A 365 -34.92 -6.75 -2.72
N LYS A 366 -34.40 -6.34 -3.88
CA LYS A 366 -35.15 -6.18 -5.13
C LYS A 366 -34.31 -6.57 -6.34
N PRO A 367 -34.92 -6.92 -7.50
CA PRO A 367 -34.16 -7.23 -8.70
C PRO A 367 -33.25 -6.09 -9.14
N VAL A 368 -32.01 -6.42 -9.49
CA VAL A 368 -31.01 -5.48 -10.02
C VAL A 368 -30.34 -6.13 -11.24
N SER A 369 -30.21 -5.40 -12.34
CA SER A 369 -29.50 -5.87 -13.54
C SER A 369 -27.99 -5.66 -13.43
N PHE A 370 -27.22 -6.39 -14.23
CA PHE A 370 -25.79 -6.16 -14.44
C PHE A 370 -25.51 -6.21 -15.95
N PRO A 371 -24.73 -5.28 -16.52
CA PRO A 371 -24.39 -5.33 -17.94
C PRO A 371 -23.59 -6.60 -18.31
N ARG A 372 -23.75 -7.07 -19.55
CA ARG A 372 -22.91 -8.14 -20.12
C ARG A 372 -21.46 -7.66 -20.25
N CYS A 373 -20.51 -8.55 -20.01
CA CYS A 373 -19.07 -8.24 -20.00
C CYS A 373 -18.31 -9.13 -21.01
N PRO A 374 -18.50 -8.96 -22.33
CA PRO A 374 -17.87 -9.82 -23.35
C PRO A 374 -16.33 -9.71 -23.41
N TRP A 375 -15.75 -8.67 -22.79
CA TRP A 375 -14.31 -8.44 -22.65
C TRP A 375 -13.70 -9.15 -21.43
N ALA A 376 -14.53 -9.57 -20.48
CA ALA A 376 -14.10 -10.28 -19.28
C ALA A 376 -13.77 -11.75 -19.60
N ILE A 377 -13.38 -12.53 -18.58
CA ILE A 377 -13.20 -13.97 -18.77
C ILE A 377 -14.58 -14.63 -18.91
N ASP A 378 -14.85 -15.33 -20.01
CA ASP A 378 -16.10 -16.09 -20.12
C ASP A 378 -16.05 -17.31 -19.20
N LEU A 379 -16.89 -17.27 -18.16
CA LEU A 379 -17.05 -18.34 -17.16
C LEU A 379 -18.44 -18.99 -17.24
N SER A 380 -19.20 -18.75 -18.30
CA SER A 380 -20.58 -19.23 -18.44
C SER A 380 -20.67 -20.76 -18.27
N ASP A 381 -19.74 -21.49 -18.87
CA ASP A 381 -19.65 -22.97 -18.87
C ASP A 381 -18.43 -23.52 -18.10
N LYS A 382 -17.68 -22.66 -17.40
CA LYS A 382 -16.48 -23.05 -16.64
C LYS A 382 -16.73 -23.11 -15.12
N PRO A 383 -16.04 -24.00 -14.39
CA PRO A 383 -16.12 -24.03 -12.94
C PRO A 383 -15.37 -22.84 -12.32
N PHE A 384 -15.91 -22.30 -11.23
CA PHE A 384 -15.25 -21.35 -10.32
C PHE A 384 -16.00 -21.38 -8.97
N PRO A 385 -15.44 -20.82 -7.88
CA PRO A 385 -16.16 -20.69 -6.62
C PRO A 385 -17.39 -19.78 -6.77
N ASP A 386 -18.58 -20.36 -6.96
CA ASP A 386 -19.80 -19.65 -7.42
C ASP A 386 -20.88 -19.48 -6.34
N LYS A 387 -20.64 -19.96 -5.13
CA LYS A 387 -21.53 -19.75 -3.97
C LYS A 387 -21.34 -18.33 -3.44
N GLU A 388 -22.43 -17.65 -3.09
CA GLU A 388 -22.43 -16.24 -2.63
C GLU A 388 -21.37 -15.92 -1.56
N LEU A 389 -21.33 -16.71 -0.48
CA LEU A 389 -20.35 -16.54 0.60
C LEU A 389 -18.91 -16.89 0.21
N ASN A 390 -18.73 -17.51 -0.96
CA ASN A 390 -17.45 -17.91 -1.54
C ASN A 390 -17.05 -16.99 -2.72
N LEU A 391 -17.71 -15.85 -2.91
CA LEU A 391 -17.29 -14.87 -3.90
C LEU A 391 -16.22 -13.93 -3.32
N GLY A 392 -15.18 -13.66 -4.11
CA GLY A 392 -14.14 -12.67 -3.82
C GLY A 392 -13.36 -12.84 -2.52
N GLY A 393 -13.23 -14.08 -2.05
CA GLY A 393 -12.35 -14.43 -0.93
C GLY A 393 -10.86 -14.31 -1.26
N TRP A 394 -10.02 -14.63 -0.27
CA TRP A 394 -8.56 -14.52 -0.34
C TRP A 394 -7.89 -15.32 -1.46
N TYR A 395 -8.62 -16.28 -2.06
CA TYR A 395 -8.18 -17.17 -3.13
C TYR A 395 -8.45 -16.62 -4.53
N TRP A 396 -9.14 -15.48 -4.67
CA TRP A 396 -9.23 -14.76 -5.93
C TRP A 396 -7.90 -14.06 -6.16
N GLU A 397 -6.98 -14.81 -6.74
CA GLU A 397 -5.55 -14.57 -6.74
C GLU A 397 -4.97 -15.04 -8.06
N SER A 398 -4.17 -14.18 -8.70
CA SER A 398 -3.53 -14.47 -9.99
C SER A 398 -2.08 -13.99 -10.02
N GLY A 399 -1.41 -14.27 -11.13
CA GLY A 399 -0.04 -13.84 -11.36
C GLY A 399 1.01 -14.83 -10.89
N PHE A 400 0.67 -16.12 -10.73
CA PHE A 400 1.58 -17.16 -10.22
C PHE A 400 2.82 -17.40 -11.10
N TYR A 401 2.75 -17.02 -12.38
CA TYR A 401 3.78 -17.20 -13.40
C TYR A 401 4.16 -15.89 -14.09
N HIS A 402 3.85 -14.77 -13.45
CA HIS A 402 4.10 -13.44 -13.98
C HIS A 402 4.97 -12.68 -13.00
N ASP A 403 5.98 -11.96 -13.49
CA ASP A 403 6.84 -11.16 -12.62
C ASP A 403 5.98 -10.28 -11.68
N PRO A 404 6.07 -10.48 -10.35
CA PRO A 404 5.13 -9.88 -9.41
C PRO A 404 5.27 -8.35 -9.38
N ILE A 405 6.36 -7.81 -9.89
CA ILE A 405 6.60 -6.38 -9.96
C ILE A 405 6.31 -5.91 -11.38
N GLU A 406 7.06 -6.34 -12.39
CA GLU A 406 6.96 -5.87 -13.78
C GLU A 406 5.59 -6.08 -14.43
N LYS A 407 4.83 -7.09 -13.99
CA LYS A 407 3.48 -7.39 -14.48
C LYS A 407 2.38 -7.00 -13.48
N SER A 408 2.68 -6.15 -12.50
CA SER A 408 1.72 -5.80 -11.43
C SER A 408 0.39 -5.24 -11.95
N GLU A 409 0.38 -4.36 -12.96
CA GLU A 409 -0.86 -3.84 -13.54
C GLU A 409 -1.64 -4.94 -14.26
N HIS A 410 -0.94 -5.79 -15.02
CA HIS A 410 -1.52 -6.94 -15.73
C HIS A 410 -2.20 -7.92 -14.77
N ILE A 411 -1.53 -8.29 -13.68
CA ILE A 411 -2.04 -9.23 -12.67
C ILE A 411 -3.31 -8.68 -12.01
N ARG A 412 -3.32 -7.40 -11.60
CA ARG A 412 -4.54 -6.76 -11.05
C ARG A 412 -5.68 -6.79 -12.07
N ASP A 413 -5.39 -6.48 -13.33
CA ASP A 413 -6.41 -6.43 -14.37
C ASP A 413 -6.95 -7.80 -14.77
N LEU A 414 -6.11 -8.84 -14.69
CA LEU A 414 -6.55 -10.23 -14.83
C LEU A 414 -7.56 -10.59 -13.72
N ASN A 415 -7.30 -10.15 -12.47
CA ASN A 415 -8.26 -10.33 -11.37
C ASN A 415 -9.59 -9.61 -11.64
N PHE A 416 -9.58 -8.39 -12.19
CA PHE A 416 -10.82 -7.71 -12.58
C PHE A 416 -11.56 -8.45 -13.68
N ARG A 417 -10.87 -8.90 -14.73
CA ARG A 417 -11.49 -9.69 -15.81
C ARG A 417 -12.10 -10.99 -15.28
N ALA A 418 -11.44 -11.66 -14.34
CA ALA A 418 -11.97 -12.85 -13.69
C ALA A 418 -13.22 -12.53 -12.84
N MET A 419 -13.16 -11.48 -12.02
CA MET A 419 -14.28 -11.05 -11.17
C MET A 419 -15.52 -10.67 -12.00
N TYR A 420 -15.37 -9.80 -12.99
CA TYR A 420 -16.49 -9.38 -13.85
C TYR A 420 -17.03 -10.52 -14.69
N GLY A 421 -16.15 -11.40 -15.16
CA GLY A 421 -16.52 -12.61 -15.89
C GLY A 421 -17.37 -13.56 -15.02
N ALA A 422 -16.97 -13.75 -13.77
CA ALA A 422 -17.69 -14.58 -12.82
C ALA A 422 -19.07 -13.98 -12.51
N TRP A 423 -19.13 -12.67 -12.27
CA TRP A 423 -20.39 -12.01 -11.98
C TRP A 423 -21.34 -11.99 -13.18
N ASP A 424 -20.84 -11.75 -14.39
CA ASP A 424 -21.61 -11.82 -15.63
C ASP A 424 -22.15 -13.24 -15.89
N ALA A 425 -21.31 -14.28 -15.68
CA ALA A 425 -21.73 -15.67 -15.80
C ALA A 425 -22.87 -16.01 -14.83
N LEU A 426 -22.74 -15.65 -13.54
CA LEU A 426 -23.77 -15.92 -12.55
C LEU A 426 -25.07 -15.18 -12.84
N LYS A 427 -24.97 -13.87 -13.05
CA LYS A 427 -26.12 -12.98 -13.14
C LYS A 427 -26.88 -13.16 -14.44
N ASN A 428 -26.16 -13.14 -15.57
CA ASN A 428 -26.75 -12.99 -16.88
C ASN A 428 -26.81 -14.31 -17.66
N ALA A 429 -25.79 -15.17 -17.57
CA ALA A 429 -25.80 -16.46 -18.28
C ALA A 429 -26.58 -17.53 -17.51
N ARG A 430 -26.42 -17.59 -16.18
CA ARG A 430 -27.05 -18.61 -15.31
C ARG A 430 -28.33 -18.13 -14.62
N GLY A 431 -28.64 -16.83 -14.66
CA GLY A 431 -29.85 -16.25 -14.03
C GLY A 431 -29.87 -16.34 -12.50
N LEU A 432 -28.70 -16.44 -11.86
CA LEU A 432 -28.56 -16.54 -10.41
C LEU A 432 -28.50 -15.17 -9.74
N TYR A 433 -28.81 -15.15 -8.44
CA TYR A 433 -28.74 -13.96 -7.58
C TYR A 433 -29.50 -12.73 -8.14
N PRO A 434 -30.79 -12.86 -8.50
CA PRO A 434 -31.55 -11.79 -9.18
C PRO A 434 -31.56 -10.46 -8.42
N ASN A 435 -31.52 -10.50 -7.09
CA ASN A 435 -31.59 -9.32 -6.23
C ASN A 435 -30.23 -8.74 -5.79
N HIS A 436 -29.13 -9.41 -6.15
CA HIS A 436 -27.80 -9.05 -5.67
C HIS A 436 -27.08 -8.11 -6.62
N LYS A 437 -26.12 -7.34 -6.14
CA LYS A 437 -25.19 -6.58 -6.98
C LYS A 437 -23.76 -6.70 -6.45
N LEU A 438 -22.77 -6.42 -7.28
CA LEU A 438 -21.42 -6.13 -6.79
C LEU A 438 -21.52 -4.97 -5.79
N ASN A 439 -20.99 -5.20 -4.60
CA ASN A 439 -21.09 -4.26 -3.49
C ASN A 439 -19.78 -3.51 -3.28
N TRP A 440 -18.66 -4.23 -3.38
CA TRP A 440 -17.32 -3.70 -3.22
C TRP A 440 -16.30 -4.63 -3.86
N ALA A 441 -15.26 -4.05 -4.44
CA ALA A 441 -14.03 -4.76 -4.80
C ALA A 441 -12.82 -3.90 -4.38
N ALA A 442 -11.73 -4.55 -4.00
CA ALA A 442 -10.46 -3.88 -3.79
C ALA A 442 -9.93 -3.38 -5.14
N TYR A 443 -9.90 -2.07 -5.34
CA TYR A 443 -9.38 -1.47 -6.57
C TYR A 443 -7.85 -1.59 -6.67
N ILE A 444 -7.18 -1.75 -5.53
CA ILE A 444 -5.76 -2.08 -5.41
C ILE A 444 -5.58 -3.54 -4.97
N SER A 445 -4.51 -4.17 -5.47
CA SER A 445 -4.18 -5.57 -5.18
C SER A 445 -3.46 -5.73 -3.83
N GLY A 446 -3.86 -6.74 -3.06
CA GLY A 446 -3.14 -7.21 -1.88
C GLY A 446 -1.96 -8.10 -2.28
N LYS A 447 -0.76 -7.69 -1.92
CA LYS A 447 0.50 -8.40 -2.27
C LYS A 447 0.83 -9.49 -1.25
N ARG A 448 1.17 -10.70 -1.70
CA ARG A 448 1.65 -11.79 -0.84
C ARG A 448 3.15 -12.01 -0.93
N GLU A 449 3.69 -12.03 -2.14
CA GLU A 449 5.07 -12.37 -2.42
C GLU A 449 5.62 -11.50 -3.57
N SER A 450 6.88 -11.12 -3.43
CA SER A 450 7.68 -10.49 -4.48
C SER A 450 9.16 -10.68 -4.14
N ARG A 451 9.93 -9.60 -3.93
CA ARG A 451 11.34 -9.69 -3.55
C ARG A 451 11.49 -9.97 -2.07
N ARG A 452 12.46 -10.84 -1.75
CA ARG A 452 12.94 -11.11 -0.39
C ARG A 452 14.39 -10.69 -0.31
N LEU A 453 14.71 -9.77 0.58
CA LEU A 453 16.07 -9.28 0.79
C LEU A 453 16.86 -10.27 1.64
N LEU A 454 18.17 -10.38 1.43
CA LEU A 454 19.02 -11.37 2.10
C LEU A 454 19.74 -10.78 3.31
N GLY A 455 19.55 -11.44 4.45
CA GLY A 455 20.26 -11.21 5.71
C GLY A 455 21.38 -12.23 5.93
N ASP A 456 21.99 -12.20 7.11
CA ASP A 456 23.06 -13.15 7.45
C ASP A 456 22.53 -14.58 7.66
N VAL A 457 21.21 -14.72 7.86
CA VAL A 457 20.48 -15.98 7.86
C VAL A 457 19.35 -15.88 6.84
N VAL A 458 19.20 -16.90 6.00
CA VAL A 458 18.04 -17.10 5.14
C VAL A 458 17.22 -18.22 5.77
N LEU A 459 16.11 -17.88 6.42
CA LEU A 459 15.26 -18.87 7.06
C LEU A 459 14.56 -19.73 5.99
N CYS A 460 14.74 -21.04 6.03
CA CYS A 460 14.13 -21.96 5.07
C CYS A 460 13.02 -22.82 5.68
N LYS A 461 12.34 -23.61 4.83
CA LYS A 461 11.30 -24.54 5.25
C LYS A 461 11.82 -25.57 6.26
N GLU A 462 13.01 -26.10 6.02
CA GLU A 462 13.63 -27.14 6.84
C GLU A 462 13.91 -26.63 8.25
N ASP A 463 14.32 -25.37 8.40
CA ASP A 463 14.49 -24.74 9.71
C ASP A 463 13.19 -24.71 10.50
N ILE A 464 12.08 -24.34 9.83
CA ILE A 464 10.74 -24.26 10.43
C ILE A 464 10.23 -25.64 10.82
N VAL A 465 10.30 -26.60 9.90
CA VAL A 465 9.76 -27.96 10.12
C VAL A 465 10.55 -28.70 11.20
N ASN A 466 11.88 -28.52 11.24
CA ASN A 466 12.73 -29.17 12.24
C ASN A 466 12.88 -28.34 13.54
N ASN A 467 12.17 -27.21 13.65
CA ASN A 467 12.23 -26.29 14.78
C ASN A 467 13.67 -25.93 15.21
N VAL A 468 14.50 -25.55 14.22
CA VAL A 468 15.91 -25.18 14.46
C VAL A 468 15.97 -23.98 15.41
N GLU A 469 16.66 -24.15 16.53
CA GLU A 469 16.80 -23.12 17.55
C GLU A 469 17.97 -22.18 17.22
N TYR A 470 17.63 -20.93 16.92
CA TYR A 470 18.61 -19.86 16.71
C TYR A 470 18.88 -19.08 18.01
N PRO A 471 20.14 -18.72 18.32
CA PRO A 471 20.50 -17.99 19.54
C PRO A 471 19.90 -16.58 19.61
N ASP A 472 19.50 -16.04 18.46
CA ASP A 472 18.90 -14.73 18.25
C ASP A 472 17.42 -14.81 17.83
N ARG A 473 16.73 -15.90 18.19
CA ARG A 473 15.29 -16.01 18.04
C ARG A 473 14.58 -14.79 18.67
N CYS A 474 13.62 -14.20 17.95
CA CYS A 474 13.01 -12.93 18.39
C CYS A 474 11.51 -12.77 18.08
N VAL A 475 11.00 -13.36 16.99
CA VAL A 475 9.59 -13.20 16.58
C VAL A 475 8.88 -14.55 16.48
N PRO A 476 7.77 -14.78 17.18
CA PRO A 476 7.02 -16.02 17.08
C PRO A 476 6.15 -16.03 15.80
N ALA A 477 6.33 -17.05 14.97
CA ALA A 477 5.49 -17.38 13.83
C ALA A 477 4.58 -18.56 14.18
N THR A 478 3.28 -18.29 14.30
CA THR A 478 2.24 -19.28 14.65
C THR A 478 1.40 -19.74 13.46
N TRP A 479 1.70 -19.24 12.26
CA TRP A 479 1.01 -19.68 11.05
C TRP A 479 1.68 -20.92 10.47
N SER A 480 0.89 -21.82 9.88
CA SER A 480 1.46 -22.91 9.09
C SER A 480 2.14 -22.34 7.85
N ILE A 481 3.04 -23.10 7.22
CA ILE A 481 3.51 -22.71 5.89
C ILE A 481 2.31 -22.86 4.94
N ASP A 482 1.74 -21.73 4.48
CA ASP A 482 0.57 -21.68 3.61
C ASP A 482 0.93 -21.10 2.22
N LEU A 483 1.23 -22.01 1.27
CA LEU A 483 1.54 -21.64 -0.10
C LEU A 483 0.27 -21.59 -0.95
N HIS A 484 0.05 -20.45 -1.59
CA HIS A 484 -1.07 -20.23 -2.49
C HIS A 484 -0.61 -20.51 -3.92
N LEU A 485 -1.06 -21.62 -4.48
CA LEU A 485 -0.74 -22.06 -5.84
C LEU A 485 -2.04 -22.22 -6.64
N PRO A 486 -1.98 -22.23 -7.99
CA PRO A 486 -3.18 -22.44 -8.81
C PRO A 486 -4.00 -23.64 -8.35
N ASP A 487 -5.31 -23.48 -8.23
CA ASP A 487 -6.20 -24.59 -7.88
C ASP A 487 -6.46 -25.47 -9.12
N PRO A 488 -6.07 -26.75 -9.12
CA PRO A 488 -6.28 -27.66 -10.25
C PRO A 488 -7.76 -27.90 -10.60
N LEU A 489 -8.70 -27.48 -9.75
CA LEU A 489 -10.14 -27.52 -10.06
C LEU A 489 -10.56 -26.42 -11.04
N TYR A 490 -9.77 -25.36 -11.18
CA TYR A 490 -10.14 -24.13 -11.89
C TYR A 490 -9.08 -23.66 -12.91
N ASP A 491 -7.98 -24.39 -13.10
CA ASP A 491 -6.86 -24.00 -13.97
C ASP A 491 -7.12 -24.25 -15.47
N LYS A 492 -7.89 -25.28 -15.80
CA LYS A 492 -8.07 -25.75 -17.18
C LYS A 492 -8.59 -24.64 -18.11
N GLY A 493 -7.82 -24.34 -19.14
CA GLY A 493 -8.13 -23.30 -20.12
C GLY A 493 -7.77 -21.88 -19.66
N PHE A 494 -6.93 -21.77 -18.63
CA PHE A 494 -6.34 -20.54 -18.08
C PHE A 494 -4.85 -20.72 -17.79
N GLU A 495 -4.18 -21.63 -18.50
CA GLU A 495 -2.78 -21.96 -18.24
C GLU A 495 -1.89 -20.71 -18.34
N GLY A 496 -1.21 -20.36 -17.24
CA GLY A 496 -0.39 -19.15 -17.10
C GLY A 496 -1.13 -17.90 -16.61
N ASP A 497 -2.46 -17.87 -16.69
CA ASP A 497 -3.35 -16.78 -16.28
C ASP A 497 -4.40 -17.26 -15.26
N GLU A 498 -4.02 -18.22 -14.41
CA GLU A 498 -4.90 -18.77 -13.39
C GLU A 498 -5.27 -17.67 -12.38
N PHE A 499 -6.53 -17.68 -11.92
CA PHE A 499 -7.10 -16.63 -11.08
C PHE A 499 -7.77 -17.15 -9.80
N ILE A 500 -7.68 -18.46 -9.54
CA ILE A 500 -8.11 -19.06 -8.28
C ILE A 500 -6.95 -19.87 -7.69
N SER A 501 -6.57 -19.54 -6.45
CA SER A 501 -5.56 -20.28 -5.69
C SER A 501 -6.18 -21.32 -4.76
N LYS A 502 -5.42 -22.38 -4.49
CA LYS A 502 -5.58 -23.26 -3.34
C LYS A 502 -4.43 -23.06 -2.36
N ALA A 503 -4.75 -23.07 -1.07
CA ALA A 503 -3.72 -23.04 -0.02
C ALA A 503 -3.21 -24.46 0.28
N TYR A 504 -1.90 -24.65 0.16
CA TYR A 504 -1.16 -25.87 0.49
C TYR A 504 -0.44 -25.67 1.81
N TYR A 505 -0.83 -26.48 2.81
CA TYR A 505 -0.33 -26.34 4.17
C TYR A 505 0.77 -27.35 4.47
N THR A 506 1.91 -26.87 4.95
CA THR A 506 2.86 -27.70 5.72
C THR A 506 2.72 -27.35 7.20
N HIS A 507 2.34 -28.34 8.00
CA HIS A 507 2.20 -28.20 9.46
C HIS A 507 3.52 -28.53 10.15
N PHE A 508 3.76 -27.86 11.28
CA PHE A 508 4.94 -28.01 12.14
C PHE A 508 4.54 -27.62 13.58
N ASP A 509 5.40 -27.91 14.55
CA ASP A 509 5.19 -27.56 15.96
C ASP A 509 5.36 -26.04 16.16
N LYS A 510 4.29 -25.37 16.57
CA LYS A 510 4.22 -23.91 16.68
C LYS A 510 4.42 -23.42 18.13
N PRO A 511 4.92 -22.20 18.33
CA PRO A 511 5.46 -21.27 17.32
C PRO A 511 6.86 -21.66 16.84
N TYR A 512 7.19 -21.32 15.60
CA TYR A 512 8.59 -21.22 15.17
C TYR A 512 9.11 -19.81 15.42
N TRP A 513 10.39 -19.64 15.76
CA TRP A 513 10.93 -18.32 16.06
C TRP A 513 11.86 -17.79 14.97
N VAL A 514 11.46 -16.70 14.33
CA VAL A 514 12.29 -16.00 13.34
C VAL A 514 13.53 -15.41 14.05
N PRO A 515 14.75 -15.65 13.53
CA PRO A 515 15.97 -15.07 14.08
C PRO A 515 16.13 -13.60 13.66
N TYR A 516 16.72 -12.79 14.55
CA TYR A 516 16.97 -11.37 14.30
C TYR A 516 17.83 -11.13 13.04
N ARG A 517 18.76 -12.04 12.72
CA ARG A 517 19.57 -11.98 11.50
C ARG A 517 18.79 -12.03 10.19
N CYS A 518 17.49 -12.35 10.22
CA CYS A 518 16.61 -12.22 9.06
C CYS A 518 16.10 -10.78 8.82
N LEU A 519 16.30 -9.87 9.78
CA LEU A 519 15.65 -8.54 9.82
C LEU A 519 16.60 -7.39 9.41
N TYR A 520 17.78 -7.69 8.85
CA TYR A 520 18.70 -6.69 8.33
C TYR A 520 19.49 -7.19 7.12
N SER A 521 19.90 -6.27 6.25
CA SER A 521 20.62 -6.60 5.02
C SER A 521 22.04 -7.09 5.31
N ARG A 522 22.45 -8.18 4.67
CA ARG A 522 23.82 -8.72 4.81
C ARG A 522 24.89 -7.87 4.12
N ASN A 523 24.51 -7.00 3.18
CA ASN A 523 25.46 -6.24 2.38
C ASN A 523 25.26 -4.71 2.44
N ILE A 524 24.10 -4.20 2.88
CA ILE A 524 23.85 -2.77 3.13
C ILE A 524 23.86 -2.48 4.63
N ARG A 525 24.90 -1.77 5.09
CA ARG A 525 25.30 -1.76 6.51
C ARG A 525 24.30 -1.10 7.45
N ASN A 526 23.44 -0.21 6.96
CA ASN A 526 22.48 0.57 7.75
C ASN A 526 21.02 0.30 7.37
N LEU A 527 20.74 -0.83 6.71
CA LEU A 527 19.41 -1.23 6.27
C LEU A 527 18.84 -2.38 7.12
N PHE A 528 17.71 -2.11 7.77
CA PHE A 528 16.79 -3.09 8.32
C PHE A 528 15.72 -3.48 7.30
N MET A 529 15.05 -4.59 7.55
CA MET A 529 13.87 -5.04 6.80
C MET A 529 12.86 -5.68 7.76
N ALA A 530 11.58 -5.41 7.57
CA ALA A 530 10.50 -6.02 8.33
C ALA A 530 9.21 -6.10 7.50
N GLY A 531 8.59 -7.27 7.46
CA GLY A 531 7.41 -7.51 6.67
C GLY A 531 7.54 -8.75 5.80
N ARG A 532 7.11 -8.65 4.55
CA ARG A 532 7.11 -9.76 3.57
C ARG A 532 8.42 -9.88 2.80
N ASP A 533 9.28 -8.90 2.96
CA ASP A 533 10.55 -8.68 2.26
C ASP A 533 11.76 -9.16 3.07
N ILE A 534 11.55 -9.79 4.23
CA ILE A 534 12.62 -10.30 5.10
C ILE A 534 13.34 -11.53 4.49
N SER A 535 14.48 -11.89 5.08
CA SER A 535 15.37 -12.95 4.58
C SER A 535 14.86 -14.36 4.86
N VAL A 536 14.06 -14.87 3.91
CA VAL A 536 13.46 -16.21 3.94
C VAL A 536 13.43 -16.85 2.55
N THR A 537 13.30 -18.18 2.46
CA THR A 537 12.97 -18.85 1.19
C THR A 537 11.48 -18.65 0.84
N HIS A 538 11.11 -18.96 -0.41
CA HIS A 538 9.73 -18.93 -0.89
C HIS A 538 8.77 -19.67 0.04
N GLU A 539 9.14 -20.88 0.46
CA GLU A 539 8.32 -21.73 1.32
C GLU A 539 8.21 -21.15 2.72
N ALA A 540 9.33 -20.72 3.31
CA ALA A 540 9.34 -20.15 4.64
C ALA A 540 8.51 -18.84 4.72
N LEU A 541 8.44 -18.08 3.62
CA LEU A 541 7.60 -16.89 3.53
C LEU A 541 6.13 -17.20 3.89
N GLY A 542 5.61 -18.37 3.52
CA GLY A 542 4.25 -18.80 3.87
C GLY A 542 3.97 -18.70 5.38
N ALA A 543 4.89 -19.11 6.23
CA ALA A 543 4.67 -19.06 7.68
C ALA A 543 4.81 -17.64 8.28
N VAL A 544 5.69 -16.80 7.71
CA VAL A 544 6.11 -15.55 8.37
C VAL A 544 5.42 -14.29 7.83
N ARG A 545 4.82 -14.34 6.63
CA ARG A 545 4.19 -13.19 5.94
C ARG A 545 2.88 -12.69 6.55
N VAL A 546 2.38 -13.38 7.59
CA VAL A 546 1.10 -13.06 8.22
C VAL A 546 1.25 -11.81 9.08
N MET A 547 0.24 -10.94 9.06
CA MET A 547 0.43 -9.53 9.42
C MET A 547 0.73 -9.25 10.90
N ARG A 548 0.29 -10.09 11.86
CA ARG A 548 0.74 -9.97 13.25
C ARG A 548 2.22 -10.32 13.39
N THR A 549 2.68 -11.39 12.74
CA THR A 549 4.11 -11.74 12.66
C THR A 549 4.92 -10.61 12.04
N CYS A 550 4.47 -10.03 10.93
CA CYS A 550 5.10 -8.86 10.31
C CYS A 550 5.17 -7.65 11.26
N GLY A 551 4.11 -7.40 12.02
CA GLY A 551 4.06 -6.35 13.04
C GLY A 551 5.10 -6.54 14.13
N MET A 552 5.19 -7.77 14.68
CA MET A 552 6.18 -8.15 15.68
C MET A 552 7.62 -8.01 15.16
N MET A 553 7.89 -8.34 13.88
CA MET A 553 9.19 -8.03 13.25
C MET A 553 9.48 -6.53 13.29
N GLY A 554 8.47 -5.71 12.97
CA GLY A 554 8.55 -4.26 13.09
C GLY A 554 8.91 -3.81 14.51
N GLU A 555 8.23 -4.33 15.53
CA GLU A 555 8.54 -4.03 16.92
C GLU A 555 10.01 -4.34 17.27
N VAL A 556 10.50 -5.54 16.92
CA VAL A 556 11.89 -5.94 17.16
C VAL A 556 12.88 -5.01 16.43
N VAL A 557 12.60 -4.63 15.17
CA VAL A 557 13.42 -3.66 14.43
C VAL A 557 13.43 -2.30 15.12
N GLY A 558 12.30 -1.84 15.65
CA GLY A 558 12.25 -0.58 16.40
C GLY A 558 13.10 -0.59 17.67
N LEU A 559 13.10 -1.72 18.40
CA LEU A 559 14.01 -1.95 19.53
C LEU A 559 15.47 -1.89 19.09
N ALA A 560 15.83 -2.63 18.04
CA ALA A 560 17.19 -2.69 17.51
C ALA A 560 17.67 -1.32 17.01
N ALA A 561 16.82 -0.53 16.33
CA ALA A 561 17.13 0.81 15.90
C ALA A 561 17.48 1.75 17.07
N SER A 562 16.81 1.60 18.22
CA SER A 562 17.13 2.35 19.43
C SER A 562 18.53 2.00 19.98
N LEU A 563 18.93 0.72 19.89
CA LEU A 563 20.28 0.28 20.26
C LEU A 563 21.34 0.78 19.28
N CYS A 564 21.06 0.73 17.98
CA CYS A 564 21.90 1.32 16.94
C CYS A 564 22.20 2.80 17.24
N LYS A 565 21.15 3.60 17.51
CA LYS A 565 21.30 5.01 17.90
C LYS A 565 22.15 5.17 19.16
N LYS A 566 21.85 4.40 20.21
CA LYS A 566 22.49 4.51 21.53
C LYS A 566 23.98 4.13 21.51
N HIS A 567 24.33 3.09 20.75
CA HIS A 567 25.66 2.49 20.77
C HIS A 567 26.50 2.80 19.52
N ASN A 568 25.98 3.59 18.57
CA ASN A 568 26.60 3.76 17.25
C ASN A 568 26.86 2.40 16.56
N ALA A 569 25.94 1.45 16.75
CA ALA A 569 26.02 0.13 16.15
C ALA A 569 25.35 0.14 14.77
N THR A 570 25.73 -0.84 13.93
CA THR A 570 24.94 -1.20 12.75
C THR A 570 23.86 -2.21 13.13
N PRO A 571 22.82 -2.40 12.30
CA PRO A 571 21.90 -3.54 12.41
C PRO A 571 22.59 -4.88 12.72
N ARG A 572 23.66 -5.22 12.00
CA ARG A 572 24.50 -6.40 12.27
C ARG A 572 25.23 -6.32 13.62
N GLY A 573 25.75 -5.14 13.98
CA GLY A 573 26.41 -4.90 15.27
C GLY A 573 25.49 -5.13 16.47
N VAL A 574 24.17 -4.94 16.32
CA VAL A 574 23.22 -5.31 17.38
C VAL A 574 23.28 -6.82 17.66
N TYR A 575 23.36 -7.66 16.62
CA TYR A 575 23.55 -9.10 16.80
C TYR A 575 24.93 -9.42 17.40
N ALA A 576 26.00 -8.84 16.83
CA ALA A 576 27.37 -9.18 17.21
C ALA A 576 27.72 -8.75 18.65
N ASP A 577 27.29 -7.55 19.06
CA ASP A 577 27.81 -6.88 20.25
C ASP A 577 26.73 -6.57 21.30
N HIS A 578 25.44 -6.60 20.93
CA HIS A 578 24.34 -6.13 21.78
C HIS A 578 23.13 -7.07 21.85
N LEU A 579 23.26 -8.34 21.43
CA LEU A 579 22.15 -9.28 21.36
C LEU A 579 21.47 -9.48 22.71
N GLU A 580 22.26 -9.64 23.78
CA GLU A 580 21.72 -9.81 25.13
C GLU A 580 20.97 -8.55 25.62
N THR A 581 21.38 -7.36 25.16
CA THR A 581 20.62 -6.14 25.46
C THR A 581 19.30 -6.13 24.68
N LEU A 582 19.30 -6.53 23.42
CA LEU A 582 18.07 -6.65 22.62
C LEU A 582 17.10 -7.63 23.27
N LYS A 583 17.56 -8.81 23.71
CA LYS A 583 16.73 -9.79 24.43
C LYS A 583 16.07 -9.21 25.68
N LYS A 584 16.83 -8.46 26.49
CA LYS A 584 16.30 -7.77 27.67
C LYS A 584 15.24 -6.72 27.33
N LEU A 585 15.39 -6.02 26.21
CA LEU A 585 14.36 -5.10 25.72
C LEU A 585 13.09 -5.84 25.27
N MET A 586 13.23 -6.99 24.60
CA MET A 586 12.09 -7.82 24.21
C MET A 586 11.36 -8.43 25.42
N LEU A 587 12.06 -8.62 26.54
CA LEU A 587 11.50 -8.98 27.85
C LEU A 587 10.87 -7.81 28.61
N GLY A 588 11.08 -6.56 28.15
CA GLY A 588 10.61 -5.35 28.82
C GLY A 588 11.37 -4.97 30.09
N GLU A 589 12.62 -5.40 30.24
CA GLU A 589 13.44 -4.98 31.39
C GLU A 589 13.72 -3.47 31.42
N ASP A 590 13.54 -2.77 30.30
CA ASP A 590 13.53 -1.30 30.25
C ASP A 590 12.21 -0.69 30.74
N ALA A 591 11.08 -1.40 30.62
CA ALA A 591 9.77 -0.96 31.08
C ALA A 591 9.69 -0.90 32.63
N ALA A 592 10.44 -1.75 33.33
CA ALA A 592 10.57 -1.68 34.79
C ALA A 592 11.04 -0.29 35.27
N LYS A 593 11.82 0.44 34.45
CA LYS A 593 12.36 1.77 34.80
C LYS A 593 11.36 2.90 34.67
N TRP A 594 10.29 2.76 33.87
CA TRP A 594 9.21 3.76 33.90
C TRP A 594 8.28 3.52 35.08
N PHE A 595 8.07 2.27 35.52
CA PHE A 595 7.37 1.97 36.79
C PHE A 595 8.06 2.65 37.98
N GLU A 596 9.39 2.60 38.04
CA GLU A 596 10.17 3.32 39.05
C GLU A 596 10.05 4.85 38.95
N ARG A 597 9.82 5.40 37.74
CA ARG A 597 9.67 6.85 37.49
C ARG A 597 8.24 7.37 37.58
N ALA A 598 7.24 6.51 37.38
CA ALA A 598 5.82 6.86 37.40
C ALA A 598 5.28 7.09 38.81
N GLY A 599 6.10 6.84 39.84
CA GLY A 599 5.72 7.02 41.23
C GLY A 599 4.78 5.91 41.71
N ARG A 600 4.05 6.18 42.79
CA ARG A 600 3.16 5.21 43.43
C ARG A 600 2.08 4.72 42.46
N ASN A 601 1.90 3.40 42.36
CA ASN A 601 0.84 2.80 41.56
C ASN A 601 -0.52 3.01 42.25
N LEU A 602 -1.23 4.08 41.86
CA LEU A 602 -2.54 4.44 42.41
C LEU A 602 -3.62 3.39 42.14
N ALA A 603 -3.45 2.51 41.15
CA ALA A 603 -4.40 1.43 40.89
C ALA A 603 -4.34 0.31 41.95
N LEU A 604 -3.21 0.15 42.65
CA LEU A 604 -3.09 -0.78 43.78
C LEU A 604 -3.69 -0.23 45.08
N GLU A 605 -3.86 1.09 45.16
CA GLU A 605 -4.48 1.79 46.30
C GLU A 605 -5.94 2.19 46.00
N ALA A 606 -6.44 1.90 44.80
CA ALA A 606 -7.81 2.21 44.40
C ALA A 606 -8.78 1.21 45.03
N GLU A 607 -9.74 1.71 45.81
CA GLU A 607 -10.90 0.92 46.22
C GLU A 607 -11.89 0.82 45.05
N VAL A 608 -12.09 -0.41 44.56
CA VAL A 608 -13.12 -0.69 43.55
C VAL A 608 -14.40 -1.10 44.28
N SER A 609 -15.45 -0.28 44.16
CA SER A 609 -16.79 -0.62 44.63
C SER A 609 -17.71 -0.94 43.44
N VAL A 610 -18.52 -2.00 43.55
CA VAL A 610 -19.59 -2.32 42.59
C VAL A 610 -20.94 -2.00 43.19
N SER A 611 -21.81 -1.33 42.43
CA SER A 611 -23.15 -0.92 42.91
C SER A 611 -24.18 -2.05 42.87
N SER A 612 -23.86 -3.20 42.27
CA SER A 612 -24.71 -4.39 42.22
C SER A 612 -23.94 -5.62 41.74
N ASN A 613 -24.33 -6.81 42.21
CA ASN A 613 -23.84 -8.09 41.70
C ASN A 613 -24.93 -8.79 40.87
N TYR A 614 -24.54 -9.37 39.73
CA TYR A 614 -25.44 -10.13 38.86
C TYR A 614 -25.49 -11.60 39.31
N ASP A 615 -26.63 -12.02 39.87
CA ASP A 615 -26.86 -13.40 40.33
C ASP A 615 -27.38 -14.28 39.18
N VAL A 616 -26.45 -15.04 38.58
CA VAL A 616 -26.70 -15.91 37.43
C VAL A 616 -27.68 -17.05 37.75
N SER A 617 -27.89 -17.38 39.03
CA SER A 617 -28.79 -18.47 39.44
C SER A 617 -30.27 -18.15 39.21
N LYS A 618 -30.63 -16.86 39.09
CA LYS A 618 -32.01 -16.40 38.91
C LYS A 618 -32.51 -16.42 37.46
N TYR A 619 -31.65 -16.64 36.46
CA TYR A 619 -31.98 -16.54 35.03
C TYR A 619 -31.55 -17.78 34.23
N ARG A 620 -31.77 -18.98 34.78
CA ARG A 620 -31.40 -20.27 34.17
C ARG A 620 -32.01 -20.58 32.79
N SER A 621 -32.97 -19.80 32.28
CA SER A 621 -33.65 -20.08 31.02
C SER A 621 -33.00 -19.50 29.76
N ILE A 622 -31.90 -18.72 29.86
CA ILE A 622 -31.36 -17.96 28.70
C ILE A 622 -30.00 -18.48 28.17
N LEU A 623 -29.42 -19.53 28.75
CA LEU A 623 -28.12 -20.07 28.29
C LEU A 623 -28.26 -21.51 27.75
N HIS A 624 -28.21 -21.66 26.43
CA HIS A 624 -27.93 -22.93 25.77
C HIS A 624 -26.45 -23.26 25.95
N LEU A 625 -26.13 -24.00 27.03
CA LEU A 625 -24.79 -24.56 27.26
C LEU A 625 -24.73 -25.97 26.63
N GLN A 626 -23.89 -26.17 25.62
CA GLN A 626 -23.52 -27.50 25.15
C GLN A 626 -22.45 -28.09 26.07
N THR A 627 -22.79 -29.19 26.75
CA THR A 627 -21.86 -29.99 27.56
C THR A 627 -21.05 -30.95 26.68
N THR A 628 -19.72 -31.01 26.85
CA THR A 628 -18.88 -32.12 26.35
C THR A 628 -18.73 -33.21 27.41
N LYS A 629 -18.42 -34.43 26.97
CA LYS A 629 -18.53 -35.70 27.74
C LYS A 629 -17.67 -35.84 29.01
N ASN A 630 -16.83 -34.88 29.37
CA ASN A 630 -15.89 -35.02 30.50
C ASN A 630 -16.09 -34.01 31.65
N GLY A 631 -17.20 -33.27 31.71
CA GLY A 631 -17.62 -32.59 32.94
C GLY A 631 -16.77 -31.41 33.44
N GLU A 632 -15.84 -30.87 32.65
CA GLU A 632 -15.13 -29.64 32.99
C GLU A 632 -15.76 -28.41 32.29
N LEU A 633 -16.03 -27.36 33.07
CA LEU A 633 -16.54 -26.07 32.61
C LEU A 633 -15.39 -25.25 31.98
N SER A 634 -15.46 -24.94 30.68
CA SER A 634 -14.57 -23.96 30.05
C SER A 634 -15.09 -22.53 30.26
N ARG A 635 -14.14 -21.61 30.48
CA ARG A 635 -14.35 -20.19 30.82
C ARG A 635 -15.46 -19.52 29.99
N ALA A 636 -16.49 -19.03 30.66
CA ALA A 636 -17.40 -18.04 30.10
C ALA A 636 -16.69 -16.67 30.06
N GLY A 637 -16.47 -16.12 28.87
CA GLY A 637 -16.06 -14.73 28.71
C GLY A 637 -17.22 -13.82 29.10
N ILE A 638 -17.09 -13.11 30.23
CA ILE A 638 -18.02 -12.04 30.60
C ILE A 638 -17.58 -10.79 29.83
N CYS A 639 -18.41 -10.35 28.89
CA CYS A 639 -18.29 -9.04 28.25
C CYS A 639 -18.87 -7.98 29.19
N LEU A 640 -18.00 -7.20 29.85
CA LEU A 640 -18.42 -6.01 30.60
C LEU A 640 -18.42 -4.82 29.63
N THR A 641 -19.59 -4.29 29.32
CA THR A 641 -19.74 -3.01 28.62
C THR A 641 -19.57 -1.88 29.65
N PRO A 642 -18.71 -0.87 29.40
CA PRO A 642 -18.62 0.28 30.30
C PRO A 642 -19.81 1.21 30.07
N VAL A 643 -20.69 1.33 31.06
CA VAL A 643 -21.60 2.48 31.18
C VAL A 643 -20.83 3.56 31.93
N GLY A 644 -20.68 4.72 31.29
CA GLY A 644 -19.74 5.76 31.68
C GLY A 644 -19.82 6.19 33.14
N ALA A 645 -18.65 6.24 33.78
CA ALA A 645 -18.39 7.09 34.93
C ALA A 645 -17.51 8.25 34.48
N ARG A 646 -18.02 9.47 34.62
CA ARG A 646 -17.21 10.69 34.53
C ARG A 646 -16.24 10.71 35.72
N LEU A 647 -14.96 10.97 35.43
CA LEU A 647 -14.05 11.62 36.36
C LEU A 647 -13.87 13.06 35.90
#